data_AF-A0A9D8UIL5-F1
#
_entry.id   AF-A0A9D8UIL5-F1
#
_cell.length_a   1.000
_cell.length_b   1.000
_cell.length_c   1.000
_cell.angle_alpha   90.00
_cell.angle_beta   90.00
_cell.angle_gamma   90.00
#
_symmetry.space_group_name_H-M   'P 1'
#
loop_
_entity.id
_entity.type
_entity.pdbx_description
1 polymer ?
#
loop_
_entity_poly.entity_id
_entity_poly.type
_entity_poly.pdbx_seq_one_letter_code
_entity_poly.pdbx_strand_id
1 'polypeptide(L)'
;MRESRIYRTFGLLALYLFLLSTSSFAQTISIPGVSGIEFDTTGGDYSISITDNFTVHGITVVPGSLTMTYSDADDSFELDGTVTASFDGEEIDAELDFLVSDEALQSVAFNVSADFTLKSLELSPSDLGFEWTGGSNFSIYGALTATLEGNEMEVSMGDADNPGVNIENGTISGLSMSVTGSFDIKTISISPEDLTFIYTSDDDQFEMYGDATTTIDGNEIDIALGDEDDPGLILDSGALTHINFGVTADFEMKGITISPDALTLEYDSPNTQFEFYGSVSVKFDGEEVDATLGDADDPGIVFDNGAITHVNFGLTADFEIKSLAVIPDNLTFEYDSGENHFEMYGNLTFKIGSDEVEAIMGDADDPGLIYKNNSIQHVNIGVTEDFSMSGLKIKTTDLGAEWNSGSDYHIYGDADLSIDNETIDVDFGTFNDPGIVVRNGSLHSFEVDVNSDLKFGNLEVTTKDVDIKYSSSKFEVTGEVEIDEVFSLSVTLGSGDQAGLEIDVSGSEPSFKIEALTIDIEHADLGAIDLKKFELAFNSSGITESEVDVVFPSGTDIDAIIKFKGNPATIDEISITYTADNLEEALELFEGIQIAEMSGTVGNLSNTSNLFIDADITTIFGGGFTLAGEDVTLLEMYDAVSIDADEFTMSGDVNVGAYKNTGGDWKSLLGSGSFFLDVVFQNFTKTETINIFGQKQTFNVTKTPSVFAEVNIKIPSDPLVEAEAFAYLNSNGDFDALVDVTFYVPHSIPIIGGDKLGSVDGAIRYKYNDLGDSYAAGWTRIKTFWHTYHLGAKYKFKSRSISTFSSSSTISDIESDINSDLNSKALANNPSYVNSTHIFEVYDAPVSPSMLLVQTDWENTIDSVLITVIGPEGIYELTKVTTLSDTNTTTVPEFSYEENMQWVLDDTAAVFVLTTPSAFSEEEIAHATLLEGRYQVVVSMPSDQAPDSVFIDIQGIYQAPMIDLEVSKNTNDYELTTNYWSLVPDSSHISYYVNGELITHVEAENFDEFGYGSETYTYSPDVIAEEDTLIFYALIDDSFNPPQSSNIIDDIIHAPDFYGTISFPESADSLKSGLRIFIDEDVDGSFDVASTGGLELFNVTGQDGGFAINGLEDGTYEVRIVLPPGYRIMGGTDRKSHTEITFDGTPIELDIEIEAYSEIE
;
A
#
# COMPACT_ATOMS: atom_id res chain seq x y z
N MET A 1 -47.99 20.89 -135.18
CA MET A 1 -48.97 20.37 -136.17
C MET A 1 -48.30 20.32 -137.54
N ARG A 2 -48.57 19.25 -138.32
CA ARG A 2 -48.80 19.18 -139.79
C ARG A 2 -48.05 20.18 -140.72
N GLU A 3 -47.15 19.71 -141.60
CA GLU A 3 -47.40 19.14 -142.96
C GLU A 3 -47.68 20.21 -144.06
N SER A 4 -47.29 20.09 -145.35
CA SER A 4 -46.28 19.24 -146.05
C SER A 4 -46.24 19.55 -147.58
N ARG A 5 -45.10 19.24 -148.27
CA ARG A 5 -44.99 18.59 -149.63
C ARG A 5 -45.64 19.26 -150.90
N ILE A 6 -45.35 18.99 -152.19
CA ILE A 6 -44.29 18.39 -153.10
C ILE A 6 -44.66 18.86 -154.55
N TYR A 7 -43.74 18.99 -155.54
CA TYR A 7 -43.77 18.27 -156.87
C TYR A 7 -42.63 18.57 -157.88
N ARG A 8 -42.49 17.63 -158.83
CA ARG A 8 -41.38 17.30 -159.79
C ARG A 8 -41.52 18.07 -161.15
N THR A 9 -40.69 17.97 -162.21
CA THR A 9 -40.30 16.74 -162.99
C THR A 9 -39.26 16.95 -164.12
N PHE A 10 -38.14 16.20 -164.07
CA PHE A 10 -37.29 15.55 -165.12
C PHE A 10 -36.96 16.13 -166.53
N GLY A 11 -35.70 15.88 -166.94
CA GLY A 11 -35.18 15.78 -168.32
C GLY A 11 -33.82 15.03 -168.35
N LEU A 12 -33.47 14.32 -169.44
CA LEU A 12 -32.33 13.37 -169.57
C LEU A 12 -31.55 13.63 -170.89
N LEU A 13 -30.29 13.26 -171.14
CA LEU A 13 -29.14 12.62 -170.43
C LEU A 13 -27.86 13.28 -171.07
N ALA A 14 -26.55 12.94 -171.06
CA ALA A 14 -25.59 11.91 -170.62
C ALA A 14 -24.16 12.52 -170.85
N LEU A 15 -22.94 11.99 -170.62
CA LEU A 15 -22.27 10.90 -169.86
C LEU A 15 -20.75 11.19 -170.07
N TYR A 16 -19.74 11.10 -169.20
CA TYR A 16 -19.53 10.85 -167.75
C TYR A 16 -18.36 11.82 -167.33
N LEU A 17 -17.38 11.65 -166.43
CA LEU A 17 -16.91 10.58 -165.54
C LEU A 17 -16.18 11.19 -164.30
N PHE A 18 -16.82 11.14 -163.12
CA PHE A 18 -16.31 10.66 -161.81
C PHE A 18 -14.98 11.21 -161.21
N LEU A 19 -14.84 11.51 -159.91
CA LEU A 19 -15.68 11.31 -158.69
C LEU A 19 -16.03 12.70 -158.05
N LEU A 20 -17.08 12.99 -157.24
CA LEU A 20 -17.73 12.36 -156.06
C LEU A 20 -16.85 12.33 -154.79
N SER A 21 -17.29 12.58 -153.53
CA SER A 21 -18.44 13.27 -152.85
C SER A 21 -18.27 12.99 -151.32
N THR A 22 -18.63 13.79 -150.30
CA THR A 22 -19.91 14.40 -149.86
C THR A 22 -19.67 15.42 -148.71
N SER A 23 -20.72 16.10 -148.22
CA SER A 23 -20.69 16.97 -147.02
C SER A 23 -20.58 16.23 -145.68
N SER A 24 -19.91 16.85 -144.70
CA SER A 24 -20.10 16.63 -143.25
C SER A 24 -21.10 17.63 -142.66
N PHE A 25 -21.61 17.34 -141.45
CA PHE A 25 -22.22 18.31 -140.55
C PHE A 25 -21.21 18.60 -139.45
N ALA A 26 -21.05 19.87 -139.06
CA ALA A 26 -20.37 20.23 -137.82
C ALA A 26 -21.19 19.73 -136.61
N GLN A 27 -20.53 19.29 -135.55
CA GLN A 27 -21.17 18.88 -134.30
C GLN A 27 -20.72 19.82 -133.19
N THR A 28 -21.60 20.77 -132.84
CA THR A 28 -21.28 21.83 -131.89
C THR A 28 -21.51 21.36 -130.46
N ILE A 29 -20.43 21.25 -129.68
CA ILE A 29 -20.50 21.01 -128.24
C ILE A 29 -20.81 22.32 -127.52
N SER A 30 -21.71 22.26 -126.55
CA SER A 30 -22.05 23.35 -125.63
C SER A 30 -21.99 22.79 -124.22
N ILE A 31 -20.99 23.21 -123.44
CA ILE A 31 -20.82 22.80 -122.04
C ILE A 31 -21.85 23.57 -121.20
N PRO A 32 -22.77 22.91 -120.47
CA PRO A 32 -23.77 23.59 -119.66
C PRO A 32 -23.13 24.49 -118.61
N GLY A 33 -23.46 25.79 -118.64
CA GLY A 33 -22.89 26.79 -117.71
C GLY A 33 -21.73 27.60 -118.29
N VAL A 34 -21.10 27.16 -119.38
CA VAL A 34 -20.08 27.92 -120.13
C VAL A 34 -20.75 28.72 -121.25
N SER A 35 -20.36 29.98 -121.44
CA SER A 35 -20.87 30.82 -122.53
C SER A 35 -19.83 31.81 -123.01
N GLY A 36 -19.78 32.05 -124.33
CA GLY A 36 -18.74 32.85 -125.00
C GLY A 36 -17.86 32.05 -125.95
N ILE A 37 -17.84 30.71 -125.82
CA ILE A 37 -17.07 29.80 -126.67
C ILE A 37 -18.00 28.71 -127.25
N GLU A 38 -17.80 28.35 -128.52
CA GLU A 38 -18.50 27.27 -129.23
C GLU A 38 -17.47 26.40 -129.99
N PHE A 39 -17.60 25.08 -129.95
CA PHE A 39 -16.62 24.14 -130.53
C PHE A 39 -17.16 23.42 -131.77
N ASP A 40 -16.28 22.96 -132.66
CA ASP A 40 -16.61 22.02 -133.74
C ASP A 40 -15.59 20.88 -133.69
N THR A 41 -16.01 19.71 -133.19
CA THR A 41 -15.12 18.56 -133.01
C THR A 41 -14.76 17.84 -134.32
N THR A 42 -15.28 18.29 -135.48
CA THR A 42 -15.14 17.53 -136.75
C THR A 42 -13.79 17.73 -137.47
N GLY A 43 -12.68 17.43 -136.78
CA GLY A 43 -11.32 17.62 -137.28
C GLY A 43 -10.27 16.54 -136.97
N GLY A 44 -10.45 15.75 -135.90
CA GLY A 44 -9.30 15.15 -135.19
C GLY A 44 -8.65 16.17 -134.25
N ASP A 45 -7.61 15.77 -133.53
CA ASP A 45 -7.01 16.54 -132.42
C ASP A 45 -6.65 18.00 -132.80
N TYR A 46 -6.98 18.95 -131.91
CA TYR A 46 -6.68 20.38 -132.08
C TYR A 46 -6.32 21.07 -130.77
N SER A 47 -5.56 22.15 -130.85
CA SER A 47 -5.24 23.03 -129.71
C SER A 47 -5.36 24.50 -130.13
N ILE A 48 -6.02 25.32 -129.32
CA ILE A 48 -6.48 26.68 -129.63
C ILE A 48 -6.25 27.57 -128.39
N SER A 49 -5.53 28.69 -128.54
CA SER A 49 -5.47 29.72 -127.50
C SER A 49 -6.76 30.55 -127.50
N ILE A 50 -7.42 30.64 -126.34
CA ILE A 50 -8.62 31.45 -126.14
C ILE A 50 -8.19 32.88 -125.82
N THR A 51 -8.78 33.88 -126.47
CA THR A 51 -8.40 35.30 -126.29
C THR A 51 -9.58 36.26 -126.18
N ASP A 52 -10.81 35.75 -126.26
CA ASP A 52 -12.04 36.51 -126.00
C ASP A 52 -12.59 36.12 -124.62
N ASN A 53 -13.05 37.10 -123.82
CA ASN A 53 -13.61 36.85 -122.51
C ASN A 53 -14.87 35.96 -122.58
N PHE A 54 -14.99 35.04 -121.64
CA PHE A 54 -16.12 34.12 -121.54
C PHE A 54 -16.69 34.11 -120.10
N THR A 55 -17.80 33.40 -119.90
CA THR A 55 -18.47 33.33 -118.59
C THR A 55 -18.78 31.88 -118.24
N VAL A 56 -18.31 31.45 -117.06
CA VAL A 56 -18.48 30.10 -116.51
C VAL A 56 -19.33 30.20 -115.24
N HIS A 57 -20.54 29.67 -115.26
CA HIS A 57 -21.52 29.66 -114.15
C HIS A 57 -21.86 31.03 -113.52
N GLY A 58 -21.39 32.14 -114.11
CA GLY A 58 -21.57 33.51 -113.61
C GLY A 58 -20.25 34.25 -113.41
N ILE A 59 -19.15 33.51 -113.21
CA ILE A 59 -17.78 34.02 -113.14
C ILE A 59 -17.37 34.51 -114.53
N THR A 60 -16.89 35.74 -114.64
CA THR A 60 -16.33 36.27 -115.89
C THR A 60 -14.85 35.92 -115.96
N VAL A 61 -14.45 35.20 -117.01
CA VAL A 61 -13.08 34.73 -117.21
C VAL A 61 -12.43 35.56 -118.33
N VAL A 62 -11.30 36.18 -118.02
CA VAL A 62 -10.46 36.96 -118.94
C VAL A 62 -9.22 36.12 -119.28
N PRO A 63 -9.07 35.62 -120.53
CA PRO A 63 -7.91 34.80 -120.90
C PRO A 63 -6.59 35.58 -120.89
N GLY A 64 -5.58 35.05 -120.20
CA GLY A 64 -4.19 35.51 -120.26
C GLY A 64 -3.37 34.71 -121.28
N SER A 65 -2.99 33.48 -120.91
CA SER A 65 -2.31 32.49 -121.77
C SER A 65 -3.15 31.24 -122.09
N LEU A 66 -4.37 31.19 -121.55
CA LEU A 66 -5.32 30.08 -121.64
C LEU A 66 -5.38 29.45 -123.05
N THR A 67 -4.94 28.19 -123.11
CA THR A 67 -4.96 27.34 -124.28
C THR A 67 -5.88 26.16 -124.01
N MET A 68 -6.46 25.61 -125.08
CA MET A 68 -7.52 24.61 -124.99
C MET A 68 -7.30 23.54 -126.05
N THR A 69 -7.18 22.29 -125.60
CA THR A 69 -6.83 21.12 -126.40
C THR A 69 -7.97 20.11 -126.41
N TYR A 70 -8.20 19.46 -127.55
CA TYR A 70 -9.18 18.38 -127.71
C TYR A 70 -8.52 17.16 -128.34
N SER A 71 -8.75 15.98 -127.75
CA SER A 71 -8.33 14.67 -128.30
C SER A 71 -9.54 13.94 -128.88
N ASP A 72 -9.51 13.65 -130.18
CA ASP A 72 -10.52 12.81 -130.87
C ASP A 72 -10.30 11.31 -130.58
N ALA A 73 -9.13 10.95 -130.03
CA ALA A 73 -8.78 9.58 -129.64
C ALA A 73 -9.31 9.20 -128.25
N ASP A 74 -9.39 10.18 -127.34
CA ASP A 74 -9.73 10.01 -125.91
C ASP A 74 -11.07 10.69 -125.53
N ASP A 75 -11.78 11.25 -126.51
CA ASP A 75 -12.98 12.11 -126.40
C ASP A 75 -12.88 13.09 -125.22
N SER A 76 -11.74 13.79 -125.15
CA SER A 76 -11.34 14.64 -124.03
C SER A 76 -11.04 16.07 -124.47
N PHE A 77 -11.20 16.98 -123.52
CA PHE A 77 -11.17 18.42 -123.68
C PHE A 77 -10.51 19.05 -122.44
N GLU A 78 -9.40 19.73 -122.67
CA GLU A 78 -8.46 20.23 -121.66
C GLU A 78 -8.36 21.76 -121.85
N LEU A 79 -8.51 22.58 -120.81
CA LEU A 79 -7.99 23.95 -120.81
C LEU A 79 -6.79 24.02 -119.86
N ASP A 80 -5.74 24.70 -120.29
CA ASP A 80 -4.50 24.96 -119.55
C ASP A 80 -4.11 26.45 -119.70
N GLY A 81 -3.94 27.14 -118.59
CA GLY A 81 -3.15 28.37 -118.50
C GLY A 81 -3.81 29.54 -117.78
N THR A 82 -3.13 30.68 -117.80
CA THR A 82 -3.48 31.86 -116.98
C THR A 82 -4.77 32.56 -117.40
N VAL A 83 -5.55 32.98 -116.40
CA VAL A 83 -6.82 33.71 -116.50
C VAL A 83 -6.95 34.76 -115.38
N THR A 84 -7.72 35.82 -115.61
CA THR A 84 -8.30 36.62 -114.53
C THR A 84 -9.77 36.23 -114.38
N ALA A 85 -10.16 35.71 -113.22
CA ALA A 85 -11.54 35.34 -112.89
C ALA A 85 -12.19 36.45 -112.04
N SER A 86 -13.40 36.89 -112.40
CA SER A 86 -14.15 37.88 -111.63
C SER A 86 -15.51 37.36 -111.17
N PHE A 87 -15.75 37.46 -109.86
CA PHE A 87 -17.00 37.13 -109.19
C PHE A 87 -17.28 38.11 -108.04
N ASP A 88 -18.58 38.41 -107.82
CA ASP A 88 -19.15 39.34 -106.82
C ASP A 88 -18.57 40.78 -106.69
N GLY A 89 -17.51 41.12 -107.42
CA GLY A 89 -16.91 42.45 -107.48
C GLY A 89 -15.38 42.43 -107.58
N GLU A 90 -14.77 41.33 -107.18
CA GLU A 90 -13.31 41.14 -107.17
C GLU A 90 -12.79 40.63 -108.53
N GLU A 91 -11.49 40.78 -108.77
CA GLU A 91 -10.76 40.23 -109.92
C GLU A 91 -9.56 39.43 -109.37
N ILE A 92 -9.48 38.13 -109.67
CA ILE A 92 -8.44 37.21 -109.17
C ILE A 92 -7.66 36.64 -110.35
N ASP A 93 -6.34 36.86 -110.37
CA ASP A 93 -5.44 36.20 -111.32
C ASP A 93 -5.13 34.77 -110.86
N ALA A 94 -5.32 33.79 -111.74
CA ALA A 94 -5.12 32.37 -111.48
C ALA A 94 -4.55 31.64 -112.72
N GLU A 95 -3.91 30.50 -112.49
CA GLU A 95 -3.61 29.50 -113.53
C GLU A 95 -4.67 28.38 -113.44
N LEU A 96 -5.29 28.03 -114.58
CA LEU A 96 -6.44 27.12 -114.64
C LEU A 96 -6.11 25.86 -115.46
N ASP A 97 -6.36 24.69 -114.87
CA ASP A 97 -6.48 23.39 -115.52
C ASP A 97 -7.95 22.91 -115.44
N PHE A 98 -8.50 22.34 -116.51
CA PHE A 98 -9.89 21.93 -116.62
C PHE A 98 -10.02 20.77 -117.61
N LEU A 99 -10.40 19.59 -117.14
CA LEU A 99 -10.55 18.38 -117.96
C LEU A 99 -12.01 17.91 -118.02
N VAL A 100 -12.53 17.80 -119.24
CA VAL A 100 -13.78 17.11 -119.61
C VAL A 100 -13.44 15.89 -120.45
N SER A 101 -14.13 14.77 -120.25
CA SER A 101 -14.07 13.57 -121.10
C SER A 101 -15.36 12.75 -120.96
N ASP A 102 -15.73 11.95 -121.97
CA ASP A 102 -16.99 11.18 -122.02
C ASP A 102 -18.25 12.07 -121.76
N GLU A 103 -18.31 13.25 -122.37
CA GLU A 103 -19.32 14.32 -122.14
C GLU A 103 -19.43 14.85 -120.68
N ALA A 104 -18.53 14.47 -119.76
CA ALA A 104 -18.58 14.85 -118.35
C ALA A 104 -17.31 15.60 -117.88
N LEU A 105 -17.47 16.50 -116.91
CA LEU A 105 -16.35 17.13 -116.20
C LEU A 105 -15.64 16.08 -115.34
N GLN A 106 -14.33 15.97 -115.48
CA GLN A 106 -13.47 14.99 -114.81
C GLN A 106 -12.60 15.66 -113.75
N SER A 107 -11.95 16.77 -114.09
CA SER A 107 -11.25 17.60 -113.10
C SER A 107 -11.33 19.10 -113.39
N VAL A 108 -11.12 19.90 -112.34
CA VAL A 108 -10.82 21.34 -112.42
C VAL A 108 -9.79 21.64 -111.35
N ALA A 109 -8.63 22.15 -111.71
CA ALA A 109 -7.64 22.67 -110.78
C ALA A 109 -7.36 24.14 -111.09
N PHE A 110 -7.15 24.98 -110.07
CA PHE A 110 -6.67 26.34 -110.29
C PHE A 110 -5.80 26.83 -109.14
N ASN A 111 -4.69 27.47 -109.48
CA ASN A 111 -3.75 28.05 -108.52
C ASN A 111 -3.88 29.58 -108.53
N VAL A 112 -4.12 30.18 -107.36
CA VAL A 112 -4.24 31.62 -107.14
C VAL A 112 -2.95 32.16 -106.53
N SER A 113 -2.47 33.28 -107.06
CA SER A 113 -1.24 33.95 -106.60
C SER A 113 -1.40 35.48 -106.46
N ALA A 114 -2.62 35.94 -106.25
CA ALA A 114 -2.99 37.34 -106.10
C ALA A 114 -3.90 37.54 -104.87
N ASP A 115 -3.72 38.66 -104.17
CA ASP A 115 -4.50 39.02 -102.99
C ASP A 115 -6.01 39.12 -103.33
N PHE A 116 -6.88 38.57 -102.49
CA PHE A 116 -8.34 38.67 -102.65
C PHE A 116 -9.08 38.69 -101.31
N THR A 117 -10.29 39.26 -101.28
CA THR A 117 -11.11 39.32 -100.05
C THR A 117 -12.29 38.35 -100.13
N LEU A 118 -12.33 37.34 -99.25
CA LEU A 118 -13.49 36.46 -99.09
C LEU A 118 -14.41 37.00 -97.98
N LYS A 119 -15.38 37.82 -98.38
CA LYS A 119 -16.35 38.57 -97.52
C LYS A 119 -15.71 39.64 -96.62
N SER A 120 -14.89 39.21 -95.68
CA SER A 120 -14.19 40.03 -94.66
C SER A 120 -12.89 39.40 -94.17
N LEU A 121 -12.49 38.29 -94.78
CA LEU A 121 -11.19 37.66 -94.63
C LEU A 121 -10.36 38.12 -95.83
N GLU A 122 -9.35 38.94 -95.59
CA GLU A 122 -8.37 39.31 -96.62
C GLU A 122 -7.37 38.15 -96.73
N LEU A 123 -7.10 37.68 -97.95
CA LEU A 123 -6.26 36.51 -98.22
C LEU A 123 -5.16 36.91 -99.19
N SER A 124 -3.91 36.63 -98.81
CA SER A 124 -2.70 36.83 -99.63
C SER A 124 -2.04 35.49 -99.94
N PRO A 125 -2.44 34.81 -101.03
CA PRO A 125 -1.78 33.60 -101.50
C PRO A 125 -0.31 33.79 -101.86
N SER A 126 0.52 32.84 -101.45
CA SER A 126 1.85 32.63 -102.02
C SER A 126 1.83 31.56 -103.13
N ASP A 127 1.07 30.50 -102.90
CA ASP A 127 0.78 29.40 -103.83
C ASP A 127 -0.49 28.69 -103.32
N LEU A 128 -1.69 29.19 -103.68
CA LEU A 128 -2.97 28.65 -103.18
C LEU A 128 -3.68 27.87 -104.28
N GLY A 129 -3.62 26.55 -104.21
CA GLY A 129 -4.30 25.66 -105.14
C GLY A 129 -5.69 25.26 -104.69
N PHE A 130 -6.55 25.03 -105.67
CA PHE A 130 -7.90 24.51 -105.53
C PHE A 130 -8.07 23.37 -106.54
N GLU A 131 -8.56 22.20 -106.14
CA GLU A 131 -8.77 21.07 -107.06
C GLU A 131 -10.11 20.36 -106.84
N TRP A 132 -10.71 19.90 -107.92
CA TRP A 132 -11.83 18.96 -107.96
C TRP A 132 -11.45 17.82 -108.91
N THR A 133 -11.44 16.57 -108.44
CA THR A 133 -11.02 15.38 -109.22
C THR A 133 -12.20 14.45 -109.60
N GLY A 134 -13.42 14.99 -109.53
CA GLY A 134 -14.64 14.27 -109.90
C GLY A 134 -15.54 13.92 -108.70
N GLY A 135 -16.83 13.75 -108.97
CA GLY A 135 -17.80 13.37 -107.95
C GLY A 135 -18.21 14.54 -107.03
N SER A 136 -18.12 14.33 -105.72
CA SER A 136 -18.63 15.24 -104.68
C SER A 136 -17.56 16.09 -103.99
N ASN A 137 -16.29 15.86 -104.30
CA ASN A 137 -15.17 16.27 -103.45
C ASN A 137 -14.36 17.38 -104.11
N PHE A 138 -14.13 18.46 -103.36
CA PHE A 138 -13.36 19.63 -103.75
C PHE A 138 -12.34 19.93 -102.65
N SER A 139 -11.11 20.26 -103.02
CA SER A 139 -9.97 20.36 -102.12
C SER A 139 -9.23 21.68 -102.30
N ILE A 140 -8.58 22.17 -101.26
CA ILE A 140 -7.78 23.41 -101.25
C ILE A 140 -6.45 23.11 -100.58
N TYR A 141 -5.35 23.60 -101.16
CA TYR A 141 -4.00 23.32 -100.69
C TYR A 141 -3.01 24.48 -100.89
N GLY A 142 -1.82 24.35 -100.31
CA GLY A 142 -0.76 25.36 -100.40
C GLY A 142 -0.92 26.51 -99.39
N ALA A 143 -0.14 27.59 -99.57
CA ALA A 143 0.17 28.53 -98.50
C ALA A 143 -0.30 29.97 -98.76
N LEU A 144 -0.82 30.62 -97.72
CA LEU A 144 -1.34 32.00 -97.73
C LEU A 144 -1.15 32.71 -96.38
N THR A 145 -1.21 34.03 -96.40
CA THR A 145 -1.50 34.86 -95.22
C THR A 145 -2.99 35.18 -95.19
N ALA A 146 -3.64 34.98 -94.06
CA ALA A 146 -5.04 35.33 -93.82
C ALA A 146 -5.13 36.46 -92.80
N THR A 147 -5.93 37.50 -93.09
CA THR A 147 -6.09 38.67 -92.23
C THR A 147 -7.55 38.88 -91.86
N LEU A 148 -7.85 38.89 -90.56
CA LEU A 148 -9.20 39.06 -90.02
C LEU A 148 -9.22 40.09 -88.88
N GLU A 149 -10.05 41.12 -89.05
CA GLU A 149 -10.18 42.29 -88.15
C GLU A 149 -8.87 43.03 -87.81
N GLY A 150 -7.80 42.78 -88.58
CA GLY A 150 -6.47 43.39 -88.40
C GLY A 150 -5.41 42.47 -87.76
N ASN A 151 -5.78 41.23 -87.44
CA ASN A 151 -4.84 40.17 -87.05
C ASN A 151 -4.43 39.39 -88.30
N GLU A 152 -3.14 39.19 -88.52
CA GLU A 152 -2.57 38.42 -89.64
C GLU A 152 -2.19 37.01 -89.13
N MET A 153 -2.36 35.98 -89.95
CA MET A 153 -1.98 34.60 -89.66
C MET A 153 -1.45 33.95 -90.94
N GLU A 154 -0.21 33.46 -90.93
CA GLU A 154 0.37 32.69 -92.05
C GLU A 154 0.05 31.21 -91.87
N VAL A 155 -0.48 30.56 -92.91
CA VAL A 155 -0.89 29.14 -92.87
C VAL A 155 -0.47 28.38 -94.14
N SER A 156 -0.21 27.08 -93.96
CA SER A 156 0.04 26.12 -95.02
C SER A 156 -1.02 25.00 -94.98
N MET A 157 -1.77 24.84 -96.07
CA MET A 157 -2.81 23.83 -96.25
C MET A 157 -2.29 22.63 -97.06
N GLY A 158 -1.05 22.20 -96.83
CA GLY A 158 -0.47 21.02 -97.49
C GLY A 158 -0.28 21.17 -99.01
N ASP A 159 -0.47 20.07 -99.76
CA ASP A 159 -0.29 19.99 -101.21
C ASP A 159 -1.44 19.24 -101.91
N ALA A 160 -1.37 19.07 -103.24
CA ALA A 160 -2.44 18.42 -104.00
C ALA A 160 -2.64 16.93 -103.65
N ASP A 161 -1.59 16.22 -103.21
CA ASP A 161 -1.71 14.83 -102.75
C ASP A 161 -2.28 14.78 -101.31
N ASN A 162 -2.08 15.84 -100.51
CA ASN A 162 -2.47 15.95 -99.09
C ASN A 162 -3.11 17.33 -98.80
N PRO A 163 -4.34 17.60 -99.29
CA PRO A 163 -4.92 18.93 -99.25
C PRO A 163 -5.53 19.28 -97.88
N GLY A 164 -5.19 20.48 -97.40
CA GLY A 164 -5.55 20.99 -96.08
C GLY A 164 -6.97 21.55 -95.94
N VAL A 165 -7.76 21.68 -97.00
CA VAL A 165 -9.22 21.78 -96.89
C VAL A 165 -9.85 20.75 -97.80
N ASN A 166 -10.84 20.02 -97.29
CA ASN A 166 -11.66 19.10 -98.04
C ASN A 166 -13.13 19.47 -97.88
N ILE A 167 -13.85 19.54 -99.01
CA ILE A 167 -15.25 19.93 -99.12
C ILE A 167 -15.98 18.80 -99.83
N GLU A 168 -16.76 18.01 -99.10
CA GLU A 168 -17.66 17.01 -99.67
C GLU A 168 -19.09 17.55 -99.76
N ASN A 169 -19.72 17.36 -100.93
CA ASN A 169 -21.13 17.69 -101.18
C ASN A 169 -21.52 19.16 -100.93
N GLY A 170 -20.54 20.07 -100.82
CA GLY A 170 -20.73 21.50 -100.53
C GLY A 170 -20.61 21.90 -99.06
N THR A 171 -20.19 20.97 -98.19
CA THR A 171 -19.82 21.20 -96.78
C THR A 171 -18.34 20.89 -96.59
N ILE A 172 -17.62 21.67 -95.78
CA ILE A 172 -16.25 21.31 -95.35
C ILE A 172 -16.37 20.00 -94.55
N SER A 173 -15.69 18.96 -95.02
CA SER A 173 -15.58 17.66 -94.33
C SER A 173 -14.32 17.58 -93.47
N GLY A 174 -13.26 18.27 -93.87
CA GLY A 174 -12.02 18.38 -93.11
C GLY A 174 -11.28 19.68 -93.38
N LEU A 175 -10.61 20.18 -92.35
CA LEU A 175 -9.61 21.25 -92.39
C LEU A 175 -8.37 20.73 -91.66
N SER A 176 -7.18 20.99 -92.20
CA SER A 176 -5.89 20.64 -91.61
C SER A 176 -4.85 21.63 -92.16
N MET A 177 -4.31 22.48 -91.30
CA MET A 177 -3.36 23.52 -91.70
C MET A 177 -2.27 23.72 -90.65
N SER A 178 -1.02 23.80 -91.08
CA SER A 178 0.08 24.23 -90.21
C SER A 178 0.11 25.76 -90.16
N VAL A 179 0.20 26.32 -88.96
CA VAL A 179 0.26 27.77 -88.73
C VAL A 179 1.73 28.16 -88.58
N THR A 180 2.22 29.09 -89.42
CA THR A 180 3.66 29.42 -89.52
C THR A 180 4.01 30.85 -89.11
N GLY A 181 3.01 31.67 -88.81
CA GLY A 181 3.17 33.06 -88.39
C GLY A 181 2.47 33.33 -87.06
N SER A 182 3.06 34.19 -86.23
CA SER A 182 2.54 34.52 -84.89
C SER A 182 1.18 35.24 -84.96
N PHE A 183 0.27 34.92 -84.04
CA PHE A 183 -1.11 35.40 -84.01
C PHE A 183 -1.64 35.59 -82.57
N ASP A 184 -2.65 36.44 -82.38
CA ASP A 184 -3.22 36.77 -81.07
C ASP A 184 -4.55 36.04 -80.81
N ILE A 185 -4.65 35.27 -79.71
CA ILE A 185 -5.93 34.81 -79.16
C ILE A 185 -6.31 35.71 -77.96
N LYS A 186 -7.24 36.65 -78.19
CA LYS A 186 -7.76 37.65 -77.23
C LYS A 186 -6.69 38.62 -76.68
N THR A 187 -5.80 38.12 -75.82
CA THR A 187 -4.72 38.83 -75.13
C THR A 187 -3.47 37.97 -74.96
N ILE A 188 -3.45 36.78 -75.58
CA ILE A 188 -2.36 35.81 -75.57
C ILE A 188 -1.76 35.82 -76.97
N SER A 189 -0.54 36.33 -77.11
CA SER A 189 0.22 36.25 -78.36
C SER A 189 0.89 34.88 -78.45
N ILE A 190 0.59 34.14 -79.52
CA ILE A 190 1.13 32.80 -79.82
C ILE A 190 2.06 32.92 -81.03
N SER A 191 3.29 32.44 -80.90
CA SER A 191 4.24 32.30 -82.00
C SER A 191 4.46 30.80 -82.25
N PRO A 192 3.89 30.21 -83.30
CA PRO A 192 4.03 28.79 -83.58
C PRO A 192 5.45 28.43 -84.00
N GLU A 193 5.93 27.24 -83.61
CA GLU A 193 7.12 26.62 -84.19
C GLU A 193 6.72 25.52 -85.20
N ASP A 194 5.93 24.53 -84.76
CA ASP A 194 5.41 23.42 -85.60
C ASP A 194 3.89 23.19 -85.35
N LEU A 195 3.15 24.27 -85.07
CA LEU A 195 1.73 24.24 -84.69
C LEU A 195 0.80 23.84 -85.86
N THR A 196 -0.12 22.91 -85.62
CA THR A 196 -1.14 22.46 -86.58
C THR A 196 -2.55 22.67 -86.04
N PHE A 197 -3.50 22.99 -86.93
CA PHE A 197 -4.91 23.23 -86.64
C PHE A 197 -5.80 22.33 -87.52
N ILE A 198 -6.68 21.55 -86.89
CA ILE A 198 -7.56 20.58 -87.56
C ILE A 198 -9.05 20.88 -87.25
N TYR A 199 -9.94 20.47 -88.16
CA TYR A 199 -11.36 20.28 -87.89
C TYR A 199 -11.91 19.12 -88.72
N THR A 200 -12.79 18.31 -88.14
CA THR A 200 -13.53 17.23 -88.81
C THR A 200 -15.04 17.46 -88.76
N SER A 201 -15.76 17.19 -89.85
CA SER A 201 -17.22 17.33 -89.86
C SER A 201 -17.99 16.19 -89.21
N ASP A 202 -17.32 15.06 -88.96
CA ASP A 202 -17.94 13.90 -88.30
C ASP A 202 -18.06 14.12 -86.78
N ASP A 203 -17.19 14.97 -86.20
CA ASP A 203 -17.11 15.27 -84.77
C ASP A 203 -17.55 16.73 -84.43
N ASP A 204 -17.59 17.64 -85.41
CA ASP A 204 -17.93 19.09 -85.27
C ASP A 204 -17.00 19.83 -84.28
N GLN A 205 -15.73 19.41 -84.29
CA GLN A 205 -14.68 19.75 -83.34
C GLN A 205 -13.53 20.45 -84.06
N PHE A 206 -13.01 21.54 -83.49
CA PHE A 206 -11.71 22.11 -83.90
C PHE A 206 -10.64 21.74 -82.87
N GLU A 207 -9.44 21.46 -83.37
CA GLU A 207 -8.30 20.94 -82.62
C GLU A 207 -7.04 21.72 -82.97
N MET A 208 -6.14 21.88 -82.01
CA MET A 208 -4.85 22.53 -82.22
C MET A 208 -3.76 21.83 -81.40
N TYR A 209 -2.66 21.50 -82.06
CA TYR A 209 -1.56 20.73 -81.46
C TYR A 209 -0.18 21.09 -82.02
N GLY A 210 0.89 20.63 -81.36
CA GLY A 210 2.28 20.96 -81.67
C GLY A 210 2.85 22.13 -80.85
N ASP A 211 4.08 22.53 -81.17
CA ASP A 211 4.89 23.45 -80.34
C ASP A 211 4.71 24.93 -80.72
N ALA A 212 4.71 25.80 -79.70
CA ALA A 212 4.66 27.26 -79.85
C ALA A 212 5.27 28.01 -78.65
N THR A 213 5.78 29.23 -78.86
CA THR A 213 6.09 30.18 -77.78
C THR A 213 4.86 31.05 -77.51
N THR A 214 4.47 31.22 -76.25
CA THR A 214 3.42 32.14 -75.79
C THR A 214 3.98 33.27 -74.91
N THR A 215 3.14 34.23 -74.51
CA THR A 215 3.55 35.32 -73.61
C THR A 215 2.59 35.52 -72.43
N ILE A 216 3.11 35.43 -71.19
CA ILE A 216 2.32 35.56 -69.94
C ILE A 216 3.01 36.54 -68.98
N ASP A 217 2.26 37.54 -68.49
CA ASP A 217 2.71 38.71 -67.68
C ASP A 217 3.94 39.45 -68.26
N GLY A 218 4.20 39.30 -69.56
CA GLY A 218 5.32 39.90 -70.29
C GLY A 218 6.56 39.02 -70.46
N ASN A 219 6.51 37.75 -70.05
CA ASN A 219 7.56 36.76 -70.27
C ASN A 219 7.22 35.85 -71.44
N GLU A 220 8.22 35.50 -72.25
CA GLU A 220 8.12 34.45 -73.28
C GLU A 220 8.19 33.08 -72.58
N ILE A 221 7.32 32.15 -73.00
CA ILE A 221 7.17 30.82 -72.41
C ILE A 221 6.94 29.81 -73.53
N ASP A 222 7.79 28.79 -73.66
CA ASP A 222 7.61 27.73 -74.65
C ASP A 222 6.61 26.68 -74.16
N ILE A 223 5.66 26.31 -75.02
CA ILE A 223 4.54 25.41 -74.72
C ILE A 223 4.35 24.35 -75.80
N ALA A 224 3.99 23.14 -75.37
CA ALA A 224 3.65 22.01 -76.24
C ALA A 224 2.16 21.67 -76.10
N LEU A 225 1.37 21.88 -77.16
CA LEU A 225 -0.07 21.62 -77.21
C LEU A 225 -0.38 20.16 -77.63
N GLY A 226 0.37 19.18 -77.15
CA GLY A 226 0.14 17.76 -77.48
C GLY A 226 0.34 17.43 -78.97
N ASP A 227 -0.34 16.38 -79.46
CA ASP A 227 -0.23 15.87 -80.85
C ASP A 227 -1.59 15.54 -81.50
N GLU A 228 -1.58 14.82 -82.63
CA GLU A 228 -2.79 14.48 -83.42
C GLU A 228 -3.69 13.44 -82.72
N ASP A 229 -3.14 12.57 -81.85
CA ASP A 229 -3.91 11.62 -81.05
C ASP A 229 -4.38 12.24 -79.70
N ASP A 230 -3.75 13.33 -79.24
CA ASP A 230 -4.06 14.03 -77.97
C ASP A 230 -3.88 15.58 -78.09
N PRO A 231 -4.87 16.32 -78.63
CA PRO A 231 -4.71 17.74 -78.96
C PRO A 231 -4.91 18.71 -77.78
N GLY A 232 -3.90 19.53 -77.49
CA GLY A 232 -3.85 20.45 -76.35
C GLY A 232 -4.78 21.66 -76.38
N LEU A 233 -5.58 21.86 -77.43
CA LEU A 233 -6.73 22.77 -77.40
C LEU A 233 -7.87 22.20 -78.24
N ILE A 234 -9.07 22.14 -77.64
CA ILE A 234 -10.28 21.59 -78.26
C ILE A 234 -11.45 22.57 -78.16
N LEU A 235 -12.14 22.75 -79.28
CA LEU A 235 -13.36 23.54 -79.43
C LEU A 235 -14.51 22.68 -80.03
N ASP A 236 -15.22 21.93 -79.18
CA ASP A 236 -16.48 21.23 -79.56
C ASP A 236 -17.62 22.25 -79.78
N SER A 237 -18.32 22.16 -80.90
CA SER A 237 -19.53 22.96 -81.19
C SER A 237 -19.32 24.49 -81.11
N GLY A 238 -18.08 24.96 -81.20
CA GLY A 238 -17.69 26.36 -81.03
C GLY A 238 -17.58 26.85 -79.57
N ALA A 239 -17.54 25.95 -78.58
CA ALA A 239 -17.25 26.26 -77.18
C ALA A 239 -15.88 25.67 -76.78
N LEU A 240 -15.13 26.37 -75.93
CA LEU A 240 -13.85 25.88 -75.43
C LEU A 240 -14.08 24.77 -74.39
N THR A 241 -13.66 23.56 -74.70
CA THR A 241 -13.87 22.37 -73.86
C THR A 241 -12.58 21.83 -73.25
N HIS A 242 -11.43 22.06 -73.89
CA HIS A 242 -10.12 21.68 -73.36
C HIS A 242 -9.06 22.72 -73.72
N ILE A 243 -8.18 23.03 -72.77
CA ILE A 243 -6.82 23.51 -73.02
C ILE A 243 -5.94 22.67 -72.10
N ASN A 244 -4.90 22.05 -72.64
CA ASN A 244 -3.83 21.43 -71.88
C ASN A 244 -2.52 21.67 -72.64
N PHE A 245 -1.49 22.20 -71.98
CA PHE A 245 -0.16 22.26 -72.56
C PHE A 245 0.94 22.03 -71.52
N GLY A 246 1.96 21.28 -71.94
CA GLY A 246 3.22 21.19 -71.21
C GLY A 246 4.01 22.49 -71.37
N VAL A 247 4.56 23.01 -70.27
CA VAL A 247 5.49 24.15 -70.30
C VAL A 247 6.91 23.59 -70.37
N THR A 248 7.66 23.94 -71.43
CA THR A 248 8.91 23.23 -71.80
C THR A 248 10.18 24.03 -71.58
N ALA A 249 10.09 25.30 -71.14
CA ALA A 249 11.23 26.18 -70.91
C ALA A 249 11.11 27.01 -69.62
N ASP A 250 12.28 27.37 -69.06
CA ASP A 250 12.44 28.24 -67.90
C ASP A 250 11.82 29.64 -68.11
N PHE A 251 11.04 30.12 -67.14
CA PHE A 251 10.44 31.46 -67.16
C PHE A 251 10.62 32.21 -65.82
N GLU A 252 10.68 33.55 -65.87
CA GLU A 252 10.77 34.38 -64.66
C GLU A 252 9.40 34.98 -64.29
N MET A 253 8.89 34.67 -63.10
CA MET A 253 7.72 35.35 -62.54
C MET A 253 8.11 36.19 -61.32
N LYS A 254 8.08 37.52 -61.48
CA LYS A 254 8.21 38.50 -60.39
C LYS A 254 9.52 38.39 -59.57
N GLY A 255 10.61 37.92 -60.20
CA GLY A 255 11.92 37.70 -59.55
C GLY A 255 12.16 36.29 -59.02
N ILE A 256 11.25 35.36 -59.31
CA ILE A 256 11.41 33.91 -59.11
C ILE A 256 11.61 33.29 -60.50
N THR A 257 12.65 32.47 -60.70
CA THR A 257 12.77 31.64 -61.91
C THR A 257 12.08 30.30 -61.65
N ILE A 258 11.24 29.85 -62.58
CA ILE A 258 10.60 28.54 -62.57
C ILE A 258 11.16 27.78 -63.76
N SER A 259 11.76 26.62 -63.51
CA SER A 259 12.37 25.73 -64.50
C SER A 259 11.57 24.42 -64.51
N PRO A 260 10.67 24.22 -65.49
CA PRO A 260 9.90 22.98 -65.60
C PRO A 260 10.75 21.73 -65.84
N ASP A 261 10.40 20.62 -65.17
CA ASP A 261 10.80 19.26 -65.59
C ASP A 261 9.61 18.55 -66.26
N ALA A 262 8.40 18.72 -65.70
CA ALA A 262 7.15 18.20 -66.24
C ALA A 262 5.95 19.04 -65.78
N LEU A 263 5.98 20.36 -66.00
CA LEU A 263 4.87 21.27 -65.67
C LEU A 263 3.80 21.23 -66.76
N THR A 264 2.54 21.02 -66.37
CA THR A 264 1.37 21.13 -67.25
C THR A 264 0.47 22.29 -66.79
N LEU A 265 -0.16 22.98 -67.72
CA LEU A 265 -1.25 23.91 -67.48
C LEU A 265 -2.52 23.38 -68.16
N GLU A 266 -3.58 23.15 -67.38
CA GLU A 266 -4.90 22.74 -67.86
C GLU A 266 -5.99 23.82 -67.61
N TYR A 267 -7.05 23.80 -68.41
CA TYR A 267 -8.30 24.52 -68.19
C TYR A 267 -9.44 23.56 -67.82
N ASP A 268 -9.74 23.46 -66.53
CA ASP A 268 -10.94 22.77 -66.03
C ASP A 268 -12.20 23.52 -66.50
N SER A 269 -12.79 23.03 -67.60
CA SER A 269 -14.04 23.55 -68.16
C SER A 269 -15.25 23.39 -67.21
N PRO A 270 -15.45 22.25 -66.49
CA PRO A 270 -16.42 22.14 -65.40
C PRO A 270 -16.42 23.24 -64.33
N ASN A 271 -15.28 23.59 -63.71
CA ASN A 271 -15.23 24.67 -62.70
C ASN A 271 -14.83 26.05 -63.27
N THR A 272 -14.42 26.11 -64.53
CA THR A 272 -14.01 27.31 -65.29
C THR A 272 -12.71 27.98 -64.81
N GLN A 273 -11.81 27.21 -64.20
CA GLN A 273 -10.54 27.64 -63.62
C GLN A 273 -9.33 27.15 -64.44
N PHE A 274 -8.15 27.73 -64.19
CA PHE A 274 -6.88 27.21 -64.72
C PHE A 274 -6.10 26.51 -63.61
N GLU A 275 -5.44 25.41 -63.96
CA GLU A 275 -4.79 24.50 -63.05
C GLU A 275 -3.36 24.22 -63.52
N PHE A 276 -2.42 24.15 -62.57
CA PHE A 276 -1.01 23.84 -62.86
C PHE A 276 -0.59 22.64 -62.03
N TYR A 277 0.00 21.64 -62.67
CA TYR A 277 0.43 20.41 -62.00
C TYR A 277 1.73 19.82 -62.55
N GLY A 278 2.32 18.88 -61.79
CA GLY A 278 3.59 18.23 -62.12
C GLY A 278 4.85 18.93 -61.56
N SER A 279 6.02 18.62 -62.13
CA SER A 279 7.33 18.88 -61.51
C SER A 279 7.99 20.19 -61.97
N VAL A 280 8.49 20.98 -61.02
CA VAL A 280 9.21 22.24 -61.24
C VAL A 280 10.42 22.39 -60.31
N SER A 281 11.48 23.05 -60.78
CA SER A 281 12.51 23.65 -59.92
C SER A 281 12.27 25.15 -59.79
N VAL A 282 12.35 25.68 -58.57
CA VAL A 282 11.97 27.05 -58.25
C VAL A 282 13.14 27.79 -57.61
N LYS A 283 13.60 28.86 -58.26
CA LYS A 283 14.81 29.61 -57.89
C LYS A 283 14.47 31.01 -57.38
N PHE A 284 14.84 31.34 -56.14
CA PHE A 284 14.57 32.65 -55.52
C PHE A 284 15.66 33.05 -54.51
N ASP A 285 15.99 34.35 -54.45
CA ASP A 285 17.06 35.01 -53.64
C ASP A 285 18.49 34.40 -53.74
N GLY A 286 18.68 33.35 -54.54
CA GLY A 286 19.94 32.64 -54.75
C GLY A 286 19.79 31.12 -54.61
N GLU A 287 18.87 30.70 -53.75
CA GLU A 287 18.49 29.30 -53.51
C GLU A 287 17.69 28.72 -54.68
N GLU A 288 17.65 27.39 -54.77
CA GLU A 288 17.04 26.59 -55.84
C GLU A 288 16.37 25.39 -55.16
N VAL A 289 15.07 25.18 -55.39
CA VAL A 289 14.27 24.20 -54.65
C VAL A 289 13.37 23.43 -55.61
N ASP A 290 13.55 22.11 -55.66
CA ASP A 290 12.70 21.22 -56.47
C ASP A 290 11.38 20.94 -55.73
N ALA A 291 10.27 21.03 -56.47
CA ALA A 291 8.92 20.90 -55.94
C ALA A 291 7.98 20.18 -56.92
N THR A 292 6.94 19.57 -56.37
CA THR A 292 5.86 18.92 -57.12
C THR A 292 4.53 19.61 -56.85
N LEU A 293 3.84 20.02 -57.92
CA LEU A 293 2.55 20.69 -57.89
C LEU A 293 1.40 19.68 -58.06
N GLY A 294 1.46 18.53 -57.38
CA GLY A 294 0.43 17.49 -57.52
C GLY A 294 0.25 16.95 -58.95
N ASP A 295 -0.97 16.57 -59.30
CA ASP A 295 -1.36 16.02 -60.61
C ASP A 295 -2.72 16.57 -61.11
N ALA A 296 -3.32 15.94 -62.12
CA ALA A 296 -4.57 16.41 -62.74
C ALA A 296 -5.85 16.10 -61.92
N ASP A 297 -5.79 15.19 -60.94
CA ASP A 297 -6.89 14.96 -59.97
C ASP A 297 -6.72 15.85 -58.71
N ASP A 298 -5.50 16.33 -58.42
CA ASP A 298 -5.14 17.21 -57.30
C ASP A 298 -4.09 18.29 -57.70
N PRO A 299 -4.50 19.43 -58.29
CA PRO A 299 -3.60 20.39 -58.92
C PRO A 299 -2.99 21.42 -57.96
N GLY A 300 -1.66 21.47 -57.91
CA GLY A 300 -0.87 22.26 -56.95
C GLY A 300 -0.88 23.78 -57.13
N ILE A 301 -1.44 24.32 -58.21
CA ILE A 301 -1.88 25.74 -58.24
C ILE A 301 -3.21 25.83 -58.97
N VAL A 302 -4.21 26.44 -58.32
CA VAL A 302 -5.49 26.80 -58.94
C VAL A 302 -5.58 28.31 -59.13
N PHE A 303 -6.00 28.74 -60.31
CA PHE A 303 -6.17 30.14 -60.69
C PHE A 303 -7.61 30.39 -61.19
N ASP A 304 -8.45 30.91 -60.30
CA ASP A 304 -9.83 31.32 -60.60
C ASP A 304 -9.98 32.86 -60.64
N ASN A 305 -10.87 33.35 -61.50
CA ASN A 305 -11.32 34.75 -61.58
C ASN A 305 -10.21 35.83 -61.66
N GLY A 306 -8.99 35.46 -62.02
CA GLY A 306 -7.82 36.35 -62.12
C GLY A 306 -6.94 36.41 -60.87
N ALA A 307 -7.08 35.47 -59.93
CA ALA A 307 -6.23 35.32 -58.75
C ALA A 307 -5.82 33.85 -58.54
N ILE A 308 -4.66 33.63 -57.91
CA ILE A 308 -4.32 32.31 -57.38
C ILE A 308 -5.21 32.07 -56.17
N THR A 309 -6.03 31.01 -56.21
CA THR A 309 -7.00 30.69 -55.16
C THR A 309 -6.49 29.65 -54.18
N HIS A 310 -5.78 28.64 -54.69
CA HIS A 310 -5.15 27.56 -53.93
C HIS A 310 -3.71 27.34 -54.43
N VAL A 311 -2.80 26.97 -53.53
CA VAL A 311 -1.44 26.49 -53.82
C VAL A 311 -1.16 25.30 -52.90
N ASN A 312 -0.69 24.19 -53.46
CA ASN A 312 -0.23 23.00 -52.76
C ASN A 312 1.07 22.53 -53.45
N PHE A 313 2.17 22.41 -52.69
CA PHE A 313 3.40 21.83 -53.23
C PHE A 313 4.18 21.00 -52.21
N GLY A 314 4.58 19.80 -52.63
CA GLY A 314 5.54 18.96 -51.92
C GLY A 314 6.97 19.30 -52.33
N LEU A 315 7.85 19.58 -51.38
CA LEU A 315 9.28 19.80 -51.65
C LEU A 315 10.05 18.48 -51.72
N THR A 316 10.95 18.38 -52.71
CA THR A 316 11.69 17.15 -53.03
C THR A 316 13.21 17.30 -52.97
N ALA A 317 13.73 18.47 -52.59
CA ALA A 317 15.17 18.74 -52.47
C ALA A 317 15.54 19.62 -51.27
N ASP A 318 16.75 19.42 -50.74
CA ASP A 318 17.36 20.18 -49.65
C ASP A 318 17.39 21.70 -49.94
N PHE A 319 17.11 22.53 -48.93
CA PHE A 319 17.16 24.00 -49.05
C PHE A 319 17.64 24.69 -47.75
N GLU A 320 18.23 25.88 -47.86
CA GLU A 320 18.69 26.65 -46.68
C GLU A 320 17.83 27.89 -46.39
N ILE A 321 17.08 27.88 -45.28
CA ILE A 321 16.49 29.12 -44.75
C ILE A 321 17.56 29.89 -43.95
N LYS A 322 18.31 30.77 -44.64
CA LYS A 322 19.37 31.67 -44.14
C LYS A 322 20.66 31.00 -43.63
N SER A 323 20.49 29.99 -42.78
CA SER A 323 21.55 29.15 -42.19
C SER A 323 20.97 27.90 -41.50
N LEU A 324 19.67 27.63 -41.68
CA LEU A 324 19.02 26.40 -41.28
C LEU A 324 18.85 25.58 -42.56
N ALA A 325 19.69 24.56 -42.73
CA ALA A 325 19.50 23.56 -43.77
C ALA A 325 18.29 22.68 -43.39
N VAL A 326 17.39 22.50 -44.33
CA VAL A 326 16.17 21.68 -44.23
C VAL A 326 16.22 20.66 -45.35
N ILE A 327 16.09 19.39 -45.00
CA ILE A 327 16.00 18.24 -45.91
C ILE A 327 14.55 17.74 -45.83
N PRO A 328 13.70 17.99 -46.83
CA PRO A 328 12.29 17.59 -46.77
C PRO A 328 12.12 16.08 -47.04
N ASP A 329 11.23 15.43 -46.30
CA ASP A 329 10.70 14.10 -46.61
C ASP A 329 9.16 14.17 -46.63
N ASN A 330 8.61 14.32 -47.84
CA ASN A 330 7.17 14.57 -48.05
C ASN A 330 6.68 15.86 -47.35
N LEU A 331 7.56 16.85 -47.18
CA LEU A 331 7.21 18.16 -46.62
C LEU A 331 6.35 18.94 -47.63
N THR A 332 5.10 19.15 -47.27
CA THR A 332 4.09 19.83 -48.09
C THR A 332 3.78 21.21 -47.55
N PHE A 333 3.53 22.15 -48.46
CA PHE A 333 3.10 23.51 -48.17
C PHE A 333 1.78 23.80 -48.87
N GLU A 334 0.78 24.25 -48.11
CA GLU A 334 -0.54 24.61 -48.63
C GLU A 334 -0.87 26.08 -48.36
N TYR A 335 -1.63 26.71 -49.25
CA TYR A 335 -2.22 28.04 -49.07
C TYR A 335 -3.60 28.14 -49.72
N ASP A 336 -4.60 28.53 -48.92
CA ASP A 336 -5.93 28.93 -49.41
C ASP A 336 -6.14 30.46 -49.25
N SER A 337 -6.54 31.09 -50.35
CA SER A 337 -6.76 32.54 -50.44
C SER A 337 -8.05 33.05 -49.79
N GLY A 338 -9.08 32.19 -49.68
CA GLY A 338 -10.36 32.50 -49.04
C GLY A 338 -10.25 32.50 -47.51
N GLU A 339 -9.42 31.61 -46.98
CA GLU A 339 -9.02 31.53 -45.57
C GLU A 339 -7.88 32.53 -45.21
N ASN A 340 -7.09 32.98 -46.21
CA ASN A 340 -5.87 33.80 -46.05
C ASN A 340 -4.87 33.15 -45.07
N HIS A 341 -4.50 31.92 -45.43
CA HIS A 341 -4.08 30.87 -44.52
C HIS A 341 -3.08 29.97 -45.23
N PHE A 342 -1.97 29.68 -44.56
CA PHE A 342 -0.85 28.90 -45.09
C PHE A 342 -0.44 27.85 -44.07
N GLU A 343 -0.21 26.64 -44.53
CA GLU A 343 0.10 25.48 -43.71
C GLU A 343 1.36 24.76 -44.21
N MET A 344 2.05 24.07 -43.30
CA MET A 344 3.21 23.23 -43.60
C MET A 344 3.11 21.95 -42.77
N TYR A 345 3.18 20.80 -43.44
CA TYR A 345 3.04 19.48 -42.82
C TYR A 345 3.89 18.40 -43.51
N GLY A 346 4.02 17.21 -42.91
CA GLY A 346 4.96 16.17 -43.33
C GLY A 346 6.29 16.20 -42.55
N ASN A 347 7.31 15.49 -43.03
CA ASN A 347 8.57 15.32 -42.29
C ASN A 347 9.68 16.22 -42.83
N LEU A 348 10.63 16.59 -41.97
CA LEU A 348 11.89 17.23 -42.38
C LEU A 348 13.04 16.86 -41.44
N THR A 349 14.25 16.76 -41.97
CA THR A 349 15.49 16.74 -41.18
C THR A 349 16.11 18.13 -41.16
N PHE A 350 16.47 18.64 -39.99
CA PHE A 350 17.21 19.90 -39.83
C PHE A 350 18.43 19.73 -38.93
N LYS A 351 19.19 20.82 -38.70
CA LYS A 351 20.47 20.77 -37.95
C LYS A 351 20.45 21.54 -36.66
N ILE A 352 20.68 20.83 -35.54
CA ILE A 352 20.91 21.41 -34.21
C ILE A 352 22.41 21.26 -33.88
N GLY A 353 23.16 22.36 -34.01
CA GLY A 353 24.59 22.39 -33.72
C GLY A 353 25.43 21.62 -34.75
N SER A 354 25.78 20.37 -34.43
CA SER A 354 26.47 19.43 -35.32
C SER A 354 25.57 18.31 -35.85
N ASP A 355 24.39 18.15 -35.25
CA ASP A 355 23.62 16.92 -35.32
C ASP A 355 22.44 17.11 -36.29
N GLU A 356 22.15 16.05 -37.06
CA GLU A 356 20.97 15.95 -37.93
C GLU A 356 19.79 15.45 -37.08
N VAL A 357 18.62 16.06 -37.28
CA VAL A 357 17.44 15.90 -36.42
C VAL A 357 16.20 15.77 -37.29
N GLU A 358 15.69 14.56 -37.45
CA GLU A 358 14.36 14.29 -38.02
C GLU A 358 13.25 14.86 -37.12
N ALA A 359 12.29 15.51 -37.75
CA ALA A 359 11.11 16.08 -37.11
C ALA A 359 9.86 15.93 -37.96
N ILE A 360 8.73 15.73 -37.27
CA ILE A 360 7.40 15.53 -37.84
C ILE A 360 6.59 16.80 -37.62
N MET A 361 6.13 17.42 -38.72
CA MET A 361 5.32 18.63 -38.75
C MET A 361 3.83 18.30 -38.92
N GLY A 362 3.34 17.18 -38.36
CA GLY A 362 1.95 16.77 -38.48
C GLY A 362 1.51 16.42 -39.92
N ASP A 363 0.20 16.52 -40.18
CA ASP A 363 -0.43 16.22 -41.48
C ASP A 363 -1.46 17.31 -41.89
N ALA A 364 -2.29 17.04 -42.91
CA ALA A 364 -3.26 18.02 -43.41
C ALA A 364 -4.50 18.23 -42.52
N ASP A 365 -4.80 17.30 -41.59
CA ASP A 365 -5.86 17.47 -40.57
C ASP A 365 -5.31 18.14 -39.29
N ASP A 366 -4.00 17.99 -38.99
CA ASP A 366 -3.29 18.66 -37.88
C ASP A 366 -1.88 19.16 -38.30
N PRO A 367 -1.77 20.35 -38.96
CA PRO A 367 -0.53 20.82 -39.57
C PRO A 367 0.41 21.57 -38.60
N GLY A 368 1.66 21.13 -38.54
CA GLY A 368 2.70 21.56 -37.61
C GLY A 368 3.21 22.99 -37.77
N LEU A 369 2.76 23.73 -38.78
CA LEU A 369 2.80 25.20 -38.77
C LEU A 369 1.58 25.77 -39.48
N ILE A 370 0.89 26.71 -38.81
CA ILE A 370 -0.19 27.51 -39.40
C ILE A 370 0.21 28.98 -39.40
N TYR A 371 0.12 29.65 -40.55
CA TYR A 371 0.35 31.08 -40.72
C TYR A 371 -0.90 31.75 -41.29
N LYS A 372 -1.50 32.67 -40.51
CA LYS A 372 -2.77 33.33 -40.86
C LYS A 372 -2.68 34.82 -40.55
N ASN A 373 -3.25 35.67 -41.41
CA ASN A 373 -3.32 37.12 -41.22
C ASN A 373 -1.96 37.81 -40.93
N ASN A 374 -0.91 37.39 -41.63
CA ASN A 374 0.48 37.88 -41.51
C ASN A 374 1.20 37.52 -40.20
N SER A 375 0.78 36.45 -39.50
CA SER A 375 1.41 35.96 -38.28
C SER A 375 1.27 34.45 -38.10
N ILE A 376 2.30 33.80 -37.56
CA ILE A 376 2.21 32.39 -37.16
C ILE A 376 1.12 32.26 -36.08
N GLN A 377 0.18 31.35 -36.28
CA GLN A 377 -0.92 31.05 -35.36
C GLN A 377 -0.66 29.81 -34.53
N HIS A 378 0.04 28.82 -35.10
CA HIS A 378 0.32 27.52 -34.49
C HIS A 378 1.69 27.02 -34.97
N VAL A 379 2.39 26.30 -34.10
CA VAL A 379 3.57 25.48 -34.39
C VAL A 379 3.47 24.22 -33.54
N ASN A 380 3.58 23.04 -34.15
CA ASN A 380 3.65 21.73 -33.49
C ASN A 380 4.75 20.92 -34.18
N ILE A 381 5.71 20.40 -33.41
CA ILE A 381 6.89 19.68 -33.90
C ILE A 381 7.12 18.47 -32.99
N GLY A 382 6.97 17.26 -33.53
CA GLY A 382 7.51 16.04 -32.91
C GLY A 382 8.97 15.82 -33.36
N VAL A 383 9.84 15.35 -32.47
CA VAL A 383 11.26 15.09 -32.77
C VAL A 383 11.60 13.62 -32.52
N THR A 384 12.10 12.92 -33.54
CA THR A 384 12.30 11.46 -33.54
C THR A 384 13.76 10.99 -33.50
N GLU A 385 14.73 11.90 -33.60
CA GLU A 385 16.16 11.57 -33.53
C GLU A 385 16.93 12.27 -32.39
N ASP A 386 17.85 11.51 -31.77
CA ASP A 386 18.86 11.95 -30.80
C ASP A 386 19.61 13.24 -31.24
N PHE A 387 19.62 14.28 -30.40
CA PHE A 387 20.36 15.53 -30.71
C PHE A 387 21.09 16.13 -29.50
N SER A 388 22.18 16.87 -29.75
CA SER A 388 23.00 17.50 -28.71
C SER A 388 22.82 19.02 -28.66
N MET A 389 22.37 19.55 -27.51
CA MET A 389 22.27 20.99 -27.26
C MET A 389 23.20 21.43 -26.12
N SER A 390 24.17 22.30 -26.44
CA SER A 390 25.10 22.92 -25.47
C SER A 390 25.92 21.95 -24.58
N GLY A 391 26.01 20.67 -24.95
CA GLY A 391 26.75 19.63 -24.22
C GLY A 391 25.86 18.64 -23.46
N LEU A 392 24.56 18.92 -23.36
CA LEU A 392 23.53 17.93 -23.04
C LEU A 392 23.24 17.14 -24.33
N LYS A 393 23.30 15.81 -24.28
CA LYS A 393 22.70 14.98 -25.32
C LYS A 393 21.28 14.61 -24.89
N ILE A 394 20.33 14.77 -25.79
CA ILE A 394 18.94 14.34 -25.64
C ILE A 394 18.77 13.13 -26.57
N LYS A 395 18.30 11.99 -26.06
CA LYS A 395 17.69 10.95 -26.89
C LYS A 395 16.20 11.21 -26.90
N THR A 396 15.54 11.17 -28.05
CA THR A 396 14.11 11.44 -28.15
C THR A 396 13.35 10.14 -28.40
N THR A 397 12.26 9.93 -27.65
CA THR A 397 11.35 8.80 -27.86
C THR A 397 9.99 9.27 -28.35
N ASP A 398 9.46 10.36 -27.75
CA ASP A 398 8.22 11.02 -28.19
C ASP A 398 8.24 12.54 -27.84
N LEU A 399 9.38 13.21 -28.08
CA LEU A 399 9.58 14.60 -27.64
C LEU A 399 8.84 15.59 -28.56
N GLY A 400 7.76 16.19 -28.06
CA GLY A 400 6.94 17.18 -28.76
C GLY A 400 7.17 18.61 -28.27
N ALA A 401 7.02 19.59 -29.18
CA ALA A 401 7.05 21.01 -28.87
C ALA A 401 5.92 21.77 -29.59
N GLU A 402 5.01 22.38 -28.82
CA GLU A 402 3.85 23.13 -29.35
C GLU A 402 3.81 24.59 -28.91
N TRP A 403 3.31 25.48 -29.77
CA TRP A 403 2.98 26.86 -29.47
C TRP A 403 1.76 27.35 -30.26
N ASN A 404 0.86 28.09 -29.60
CA ASN A 404 -0.29 28.75 -30.22
C ASN A 404 -0.24 30.28 -30.03
N SER A 405 -0.91 31.03 -30.91
CA SER A 405 -0.90 32.49 -30.90
C SER A 405 -1.52 33.05 -29.61
N GLY A 406 -0.65 33.51 -28.71
CA GLY A 406 -1.03 34.03 -27.39
C GLY A 406 -1.02 33.01 -26.26
N SER A 407 -0.60 31.76 -26.50
CA SER A 407 -0.16 30.83 -25.46
C SER A 407 1.31 31.01 -25.12
N ASP A 408 1.77 30.23 -24.13
CA ASP A 408 3.18 29.95 -23.92
C ASP A 408 3.66 28.87 -24.91
N TYR A 409 4.98 28.65 -24.99
CA TYR A 409 5.53 27.47 -25.65
C TYR A 409 5.56 26.31 -24.67
N HIS A 410 5.13 25.14 -25.10
CA HIS A 410 5.12 23.89 -24.34
C HIS A 410 6.14 22.91 -24.96
N ILE A 411 6.85 22.15 -24.13
CA ILE A 411 7.64 20.97 -24.54
C ILE A 411 7.23 19.82 -23.62
N TYR A 412 7.02 18.63 -24.20
CA TYR A 412 6.46 17.46 -23.52
C TYR A 412 6.96 16.13 -24.12
N GLY A 413 6.71 15.02 -23.43
CA GLY A 413 7.00 13.65 -23.87
C GLY A 413 8.38 13.11 -23.50
N ASP A 414 8.58 11.83 -23.83
CA ASP A 414 9.70 10.98 -23.35
C ASP A 414 11.06 11.32 -24.00
N ALA A 415 12.10 11.44 -23.16
CA ALA A 415 13.49 11.61 -23.59
C ALA A 415 14.53 11.04 -22.59
N ASP A 416 15.70 10.63 -23.06
CA ASP A 416 16.87 10.46 -22.18
C ASP A 416 17.72 11.74 -22.16
N LEU A 417 18.05 12.26 -20.98
CA LEU A 417 19.05 13.30 -20.78
C LEU A 417 20.41 12.69 -20.44
N SER A 418 21.41 12.90 -21.28
CA SER A 418 22.77 12.38 -21.08
C SER A 418 23.83 13.46 -20.87
N ILE A 419 24.60 13.29 -19.79
CA ILE A 419 25.68 14.18 -19.34
C ILE A 419 26.88 13.29 -18.96
N ASP A 420 28.08 13.62 -19.47
CA ASP A 420 29.34 12.92 -19.19
C ASP A 420 29.33 11.37 -19.35
N ASN A 421 28.45 10.86 -20.23
CA ASN A 421 28.15 9.45 -20.59
C ASN A 421 27.18 8.69 -19.67
N GLU A 422 26.69 9.28 -18.58
CA GLU A 422 25.52 8.72 -17.88
C GLU A 422 24.23 9.14 -18.63
N THR A 423 23.16 8.36 -18.50
CA THR A 423 21.84 8.62 -19.11
C THR A 423 20.78 8.62 -18.04
N ILE A 424 19.97 9.69 -18.00
CA ILE A 424 18.83 9.85 -17.10
C ILE A 424 17.56 9.75 -17.96
N ASP A 425 16.72 8.76 -17.70
CA ASP A 425 15.41 8.59 -18.33
C ASP A 425 14.43 9.62 -17.73
N VAL A 426 13.79 10.42 -18.58
CA VAL A 426 12.87 11.48 -18.15
C VAL A 426 11.59 11.57 -18.99
N ASP A 427 10.49 11.86 -18.31
CA ASP A 427 9.22 12.25 -18.94
C ASP A 427 9.02 13.77 -18.75
N PHE A 428 8.77 14.50 -19.85
CA PHE A 428 8.35 15.90 -19.83
C PHE A 428 6.80 16.02 -19.85
N GLY A 429 6.07 15.02 -19.40
CA GLY A 429 4.61 15.02 -19.33
C GLY A 429 3.94 15.04 -20.70
N THR A 430 2.78 15.68 -20.79
CA THR A 430 1.94 15.65 -22.01
C THR A 430 1.61 17.05 -22.50
N PHE A 431 1.09 17.19 -23.72
CA PHE A 431 0.59 18.49 -24.23
C PHE A 431 -0.35 19.23 -23.25
N ASN A 432 -1.19 18.49 -22.50
CA ASN A 432 -2.13 19.07 -21.54
C ASN A 432 -1.50 19.41 -20.18
N ASP A 433 -0.33 18.85 -19.88
CA ASP A 433 0.43 19.04 -18.63
C ASP A 433 1.94 18.97 -18.94
N PRO A 434 2.53 20.05 -19.52
CA PRO A 434 3.84 20.00 -20.17
C PRO A 434 5.00 20.38 -19.23
N GLY A 435 6.02 19.53 -19.21
CA GLY A 435 7.21 19.61 -18.38
C GLY A 435 8.16 20.76 -18.69
N ILE A 436 7.99 21.50 -19.79
CA ILE A 436 8.63 22.80 -19.96
C ILE A 436 7.63 23.82 -20.51
N VAL A 437 7.45 24.94 -19.80
CA VAL A 437 6.64 26.08 -20.23
C VAL A 437 7.50 27.33 -20.35
N VAL A 438 7.53 27.95 -21.53
CA VAL A 438 8.28 29.20 -21.79
C VAL A 438 7.31 30.35 -22.09
N ARG A 439 7.23 31.31 -21.17
CA ARG A 439 6.34 32.48 -21.23
C ARG A 439 7.12 33.75 -21.57
N ASN A 440 6.70 34.48 -22.61
CA ASN A 440 7.36 35.70 -23.10
C ASN A 440 8.87 35.54 -23.39
N GLY A 441 9.33 34.36 -23.79
CA GLY A 441 10.76 34.09 -24.01
C GLY A 441 11.59 33.96 -22.73
N SER A 442 10.99 33.51 -21.64
CA SER A 442 11.67 33.13 -20.39
C SER A 442 11.02 31.87 -19.83
N LEU A 443 11.82 30.99 -19.21
CA LEU A 443 11.30 29.80 -18.53
C LEU A 443 10.27 30.22 -17.47
N HIS A 444 9.07 29.66 -17.53
CA HIS A 444 7.99 29.94 -16.60
C HIS A 444 7.87 28.85 -15.55
N SER A 445 7.82 27.60 -16.01
CA SER A 445 7.93 26.40 -15.21
C SER A 445 8.71 25.34 -15.97
N PHE A 446 9.31 24.43 -15.22
CA PHE A 446 9.89 23.17 -15.68
C PHE A 446 9.46 22.11 -14.67
N GLU A 447 9.23 20.89 -15.10
CA GLU A 447 8.71 19.78 -14.29
C GLU A 447 9.12 18.50 -15.02
N VAL A 448 9.63 17.53 -14.29
CA VAL A 448 10.25 16.35 -14.91
C VAL A 448 10.31 15.19 -13.94
N ASP A 449 9.71 14.06 -14.35
CA ASP A 449 9.81 12.80 -13.62
C ASP A 449 11.09 12.07 -14.02
N VAL A 450 11.90 11.66 -13.04
CA VAL A 450 13.16 10.93 -13.24
C VAL A 450 12.92 9.44 -13.04
N ASN A 451 12.91 8.69 -14.16
CA ASN A 451 12.49 7.28 -14.20
C ASN A 451 13.66 6.26 -14.15
N SER A 452 14.89 6.71 -13.92
CA SER A 452 16.10 5.87 -13.93
C SER A 452 17.06 6.11 -12.77
N ASP A 453 17.66 5.02 -12.27
CA ASP A 453 18.77 5.01 -11.32
C ASP A 453 19.90 5.97 -11.73
N LEU A 454 20.33 6.82 -10.81
CA LEU A 454 21.37 7.81 -11.02
C LEU A 454 22.74 7.26 -10.64
N LYS A 455 23.78 7.58 -11.42
CA LYS A 455 25.15 7.12 -11.15
C LYS A 455 26.11 8.28 -10.96
N PHE A 456 26.67 8.38 -9.76
CA PHE A 456 27.65 9.40 -9.38
C PHE A 456 29.04 8.76 -9.26
N GLY A 457 29.55 8.30 -10.39
CA GLY A 457 30.88 7.69 -10.55
C GLY A 457 30.92 6.23 -10.10
N ASN A 458 31.16 6.01 -8.80
CA ASN A 458 31.09 4.67 -8.19
C ASN A 458 29.79 4.47 -7.40
N LEU A 459 29.07 5.55 -7.08
CA LEU A 459 27.84 5.50 -6.31
C LEU A 459 26.66 5.21 -7.25
N GLU A 460 26.00 4.09 -7.05
CA GLU A 460 24.74 3.72 -7.70
C GLU A 460 23.59 4.12 -6.77
N VAL A 461 22.58 4.79 -7.33
CA VAL A 461 21.50 5.44 -6.57
C VAL A 461 20.17 5.14 -7.26
N THR A 462 19.38 4.24 -6.68
CA THR A 462 18.04 3.91 -7.16
C THR A 462 17.11 5.11 -6.91
N THR A 463 16.30 5.46 -7.89
CA THR A 463 15.31 6.56 -7.80
C THR A 463 13.90 6.01 -7.96
N LYS A 464 12.97 6.58 -7.21
CA LYS A 464 11.56 6.19 -7.27
C LYS A 464 10.67 7.41 -7.02
N ASP A 465 9.76 7.65 -7.95
CA ASP A 465 8.80 8.76 -7.91
C ASP A 465 9.49 10.15 -7.74
N VAL A 466 10.65 10.36 -8.39
CA VAL A 466 11.50 11.56 -8.23
C VAL A 466 11.14 12.65 -9.24
N ASP A 467 10.38 13.65 -8.80
CA ASP A 467 10.08 14.88 -9.54
C ASP A 467 11.07 16.02 -9.21
N ILE A 468 11.45 16.79 -10.24
CA ILE A 468 12.22 18.03 -10.15
C ILE A 468 11.42 19.21 -10.74
N LYS A 469 10.58 19.81 -9.91
CA LYS A 469 9.76 20.98 -10.27
C LYS A 469 10.54 22.29 -10.15
N TYR A 470 10.43 23.15 -11.15
CA TYR A 470 10.78 24.57 -11.10
C TYR A 470 9.53 25.41 -11.32
N SER A 471 9.16 26.22 -10.34
CA SER A 471 8.10 27.21 -10.49
C SER A 471 8.38 28.47 -9.67
N SER A 472 7.87 29.62 -10.09
CA SER A 472 7.91 30.86 -9.29
C SER A 472 9.31 31.30 -8.79
N SER A 473 10.37 30.93 -9.51
CA SER A 473 11.79 31.11 -9.12
C SER A 473 12.27 30.28 -7.92
N LYS A 474 11.64 29.14 -7.67
CA LYS A 474 12.13 28.05 -6.80
C LYS A 474 12.41 26.79 -7.62
N PHE A 475 13.34 25.97 -7.15
CA PHE A 475 13.34 24.53 -7.43
C PHE A 475 12.79 23.79 -6.21
N GLU A 476 11.96 22.79 -6.45
CA GLU A 476 11.30 21.91 -5.49
C GLU A 476 11.62 20.47 -5.96
N VAL A 477 12.15 19.62 -5.07
CA VAL A 477 12.47 18.22 -5.38
C VAL A 477 11.69 17.30 -4.44
N THR A 478 11.03 16.29 -4.99
CA THR A 478 10.32 15.25 -4.24
C THR A 478 10.73 13.85 -4.67
N GLY A 479 10.26 12.82 -3.96
CA GLY A 479 10.49 11.42 -4.26
C GLY A 479 11.37 10.68 -3.25
N GLU A 480 11.71 9.44 -3.61
CA GLU A 480 12.46 8.48 -2.81
C GLU A 480 13.78 8.13 -3.52
N VAL A 481 14.86 8.11 -2.74
CA VAL A 481 16.23 7.90 -3.23
C VAL A 481 16.92 6.87 -2.34
N GLU A 482 17.34 5.74 -2.91
CA GLU A 482 17.94 4.60 -2.20
C GLU A 482 19.39 4.36 -2.66
N ILE A 483 20.28 4.03 -1.72
CA ILE A 483 21.71 3.84 -1.94
C ILE A 483 22.13 2.47 -1.40
N ASP A 484 22.68 1.64 -2.31
CA ASP A 484 22.77 0.18 -2.13
C ASP A 484 24.17 -0.33 -1.72
N GLU A 485 25.17 0.56 -1.54
CA GLU A 485 26.54 0.18 -1.14
C GLU A 485 26.83 0.31 0.37
N VAL A 486 27.25 -0.81 0.97
CA VAL A 486 27.79 -0.99 2.35
C VAL A 486 26.76 -0.99 3.48
N PHE A 487 25.73 -0.15 3.43
CA PHE A 487 24.55 -0.20 4.29
C PHE A 487 23.36 0.42 3.56
N SER A 488 22.15 -0.03 3.84
CA SER A 488 20.95 0.53 3.20
C SER A 488 20.71 1.93 3.71
N LEU A 489 20.80 2.91 2.81
CA LEU A 489 20.56 4.33 3.08
C LEU A 489 19.44 4.80 2.16
N SER A 490 18.26 5.08 2.72
CA SER A 490 17.19 5.74 2.00
C SER A 490 17.08 7.21 2.41
N VAL A 491 16.64 8.03 1.47
CA VAL A 491 16.36 9.45 1.69
C VAL A 491 15.02 9.78 1.05
N THR A 492 14.04 10.10 1.89
CA THR A 492 12.71 10.54 1.45
C THR A 492 12.66 12.07 1.42
N LEU A 493 12.36 12.64 0.25
CA LEU A 493 12.32 14.08 0.00
C LEU A 493 10.89 14.64 0.00
N GLY A 494 10.11 14.30 1.03
CA GLY A 494 8.73 14.78 1.16
C GLY A 494 7.80 14.24 0.08
N SER A 495 6.61 14.86 -0.08
CA SER A 495 5.65 14.48 -1.12
C SER A 495 4.59 15.57 -1.36
N GLY A 496 4.14 15.71 -2.60
CA GLY A 496 3.08 16.65 -3.00
C GLY A 496 3.39 18.10 -2.62
N ASP A 497 2.44 18.78 -1.97
CA ASP A 497 2.54 20.18 -1.51
C ASP A 497 3.71 20.47 -0.52
N GLN A 498 4.49 19.45 -0.12
CA GLN A 498 5.63 19.58 0.80
C GLN A 498 6.91 18.98 0.20
N ALA A 499 7.62 19.77 -0.62
CA ALA A 499 8.93 19.41 -1.16
C ALA A 499 9.98 19.22 -0.06
N GLY A 500 10.77 18.15 -0.13
CA GLY A 500 11.80 17.88 0.87
C GLY A 500 12.93 18.88 0.83
N LEU A 501 13.32 19.31 -0.37
CA LEU A 501 14.28 20.37 -0.62
C LEU A 501 13.66 21.49 -1.48
N GLU A 502 13.63 22.70 -0.93
CA GLU A 502 13.33 23.95 -1.65
C GLU A 502 14.63 24.75 -1.87
N ILE A 503 14.85 25.23 -3.10
CA ILE A 503 15.95 26.12 -3.47
C ILE A 503 15.37 27.43 -4.03
N ASP A 504 15.32 28.48 -3.22
CA ASP A 504 14.93 29.82 -3.65
C ASP A 504 16.10 30.52 -4.35
N VAL A 505 15.93 30.85 -5.64
CA VAL A 505 16.90 31.55 -6.48
C VAL A 505 16.46 32.98 -6.84
N SER A 506 15.44 33.52 -6.16
CA SER A 506 14.97 34.90 -6.35
C SER A 506 15.90 35.96 -5.73
N GLY A 507 16.78 35.56 -4.81
CA GLY A 507 17.78 36.40 -4.15
C GLY A 507 19.06 36.63 -4.96
N SER A 508 19.94 37.51 -4.46
CA SER A 508 21.30 37.69 -5.03
C SER A 508 22.30 36.61 -4.61
N GLU A 509 21.92 35.78 -3.62
CA GLU A 509 22.60 34.59 -3.15
C GLU A 509 21.49 33.52 -3.01
N PRO A 510 21.62 32.32 -3.61
CA PRO A 510 20.60 31.26 -3.45
C PRO A 510 20.46 30.81 -1.99
N SER A 511 19.23 30.51 -1.57
CA SER A 511 18.95 29.97 -0.24
C SER A 511 18.26 28.63 -0.31
N PHE A 512 18.80 27.67 0.44
CA PHE A 512 18.30 26.30 0.56
C PHE A 512 17.45 26.18 1.82
N LYS A 513 16.34 25.45 1.73
CA LYS A 513 15.40 25.17 2.82
C LYS A 513 15.01 23.70 2.75
N ILE A 514 15.07 23.02 3.89
CA ILE A 514 14.60 21.65 4.05
C ILE A 514 13.25 21.73 4.77
N GLU A 515 12.20 21.12 4.20
CA GLU A 515 10.85 21.15 4.80
C GLU A 515 10.41 19.81 5.39
N ALA A 516 10.67 18.72 4.64
CA ALA A 516 10.32 17.35 4.98
C ALA A 516 11.39 16.40 4.45
N LEU A 517 12.36 16.06 5.29
CA LEU A 517 13.44 15.14 4.96
C LEU A 517 13.45 14.02 6.01
N THR A 518 13.36 12.78 5.55
CA THR A 518 13.68 11.60 6.35
C THR A 518 14.96 10.97 5.81
N ILE A 519 15.86 10.59 6.72
CA ILE A 519 17.03 9.77 6.41
C ILE A 519 16.91 8.51 7.25
N ASP A 520 16.85 7.36 6.58
CA ASP A 520 16.85 6.05 7.23
C ASP A 520 18.16 5.32 6.92
N ILE A 521 18.78 4.78 7.96
CA ILE A 521 19.97 3.93 7.86
C ILE A 521 19.63 2.57 8.45
N GLU A 522 19.70 1.51 7.65
CA GLU A 522 19.52 0.13 8.09
C GLU A 522 20.78 -0.72 7.89
N HIS A 523 20.88 -1.81 8.68
CA HIS A 523 21.89 -2.86 8.53
C HIS A 523 23.36 -2.37 8.59
N ALA A 524 23.63 -1.30 9.33
CA ALA A 524 24.96 -0.71 9.42
C ALA A 524 25.83 -1.38 10.51
N ASP A 525 26.86 -2.13 10.07
CA ASP A 525 27.93 -2.69 10.92
C ASP A 525 28.78 -1.55 11.52
N LEU A 526 28.54 -1.25 12.80
CA LEU A 526 29.35 -0.30 13.60
C LEU A 526 30.43 -1.02 14.43
N GLY A 527 30.71 -2.28 14.12
CA GLY A 527 31.88 -3.06 14.55
C GLY A 527 31.73 -3.88 15.83
N ALA A 528 30.96 -3.38 16.79
CA ALA A 528 30.62 -4.10 18.04
C ALA A 528 29.12 -4.04 18.36
N ILE A 529 28.35 -3.45 17.47
CA ILE A 529 26.92 -3.15 17.52
C ILE A 529 26.47 -3.14 16.05
N ASP A 530 25.40 -3.87 15.74
CA ASP A 530 24.73 -3.78 14.45
C ASP A 530 23.55 -2.80 14.61
N LEU A 531 23.53 -1.75 13.81
CA LEU A 531 22.45 -0.77 13.82
C LEU A 531 21.35 -1.23 12.86
N LYS A 532 20.18 -1.54 13.41
CA LYS A 532 19.04 -2.11 12.67
C LYS A 532 18.31 -1.04 11.87
N LYS A 533 18.00 0.07 12.54
CA LYS A 533 17.30 1.24 12.01
C LYS A 533 17.83 2.50 12.70
N PHE A 534 17.98 3.59 11.96
CA PHE A 534 18.20 4.93 12.50
C PHE A 534 17.45 5.93 11.61
N GLU A 535 16.27 6.33 12.08
CA GLU A 535 15.41 7.31 11.42
C GLU A 535 15.74 8.71 11.95
N LEU A 536 15.94 9.67 11.05
CA LEU A 536 16.01 11.10 11.38
C LEU A 536 14.99 11.89 10.56
N ALA A 537 13.91 12.33 11.22
CA ALA A 537 12.94 13.24 10.64
C ALA A 537 13.35 14.71 10.86
N PHE A 538 13.40 15.50 9.79
CA PHE A 538 13.74 16.92 9.80
C PHE A 538 12.58 17.78 9.31
N ASN A 539 12.42 18.96 9.93
CA ASN A 539 11.59 20.04 9.40
C ASN A 539 12.33 21.39 9.40
N SER A 540 11.64 22.44 8.97
CA SER A 540 12.14 23.83 8.89
C SER A 540 12.71 24.43 10.19
N SER A 541 12.60 23.75 11.34
CA SER A 541 13.16 24.15 12.64
C SER A 541 14.30 23.24 13.15
N GLY A 542 14.59 22.11 12.51
CA GLY A 542 15.61 21.12 12.90
C GLY A 542 15.10 19.68 12.88
N ILE A 543 15.83 18.78 13.56
CA ILE A 543 15.37 17.40 13.82
C ILE A 543 14.11 17.47 14.70
N THR A 544 13.06 16.76 14.32
CA THR A 544 11.80 16.67 15.07
C THR A 544 11.65 15.38 15.86
N GLU A 545 12.13 14.27 15.31
CA GLU A 545 11.93 12.92 15.83
C GLU A 545 13.11 12.03 15.40
N SER A 546 13.42 11.01 16.21
CA SER A 546 14.52 10.10 15.95
C SER A 546 14.37 8.78 16.71
N GLU A 547 14.40 7.67 15.98
CA GLU A 547 14.27 6.29 16.47
C GLU A 547 15.58 5.53 16.17
N VAL A 548 16.04 4.67 17.08
CA VAL A 548 17.35 3.99 16.97
C VAL A 548 17.25 2.54 17.43
N ASP A 549 17.11 1.62 16.49
CA ASP A 549 17.04 0.18 16.80
C ASP A 549 18.46 -0.41 16.83
N VAL A 550 18.83 -1.00 17.96
CA VAL A 550 20.21 -1.41 18.24
C VAL A 550 20.28 -2.91 18.55
N VAL A 551 21.10 -3.64 17.82
CA VAL A 551 21.33 -5.08 18.01
C VAL A 551 22.74 -5.31 18.55
N PHE A 552 22.84 -6.06 19.65
CA PHE A 552 24.14 -6.48 20.19
C PHE A 552 24.59 -7.82 19.58
N PRO A 553 25.90 -8.13 19.55
CA PRO A 553 26.44 -9.33 18.86
C PRO A 553 25.97 -10.71 19.37
N SER A 554 25.11 -10.74 20.40
CA SER A 554 24.33 -11.92 20.81
C SER A 554 23.14 -12.23 19.89
N GLY A 555 22.74 -11.28 19.03
CA GLY A 555 21.48 -11.33 18.29
C GLY A 555 20.28 -10.87 19.12
N THR A 556 20.52 -10.05 20.14
CA THR A 556 19.49 -9.50 21.04
C THR A 556 19.23 -8.04 20.70
N ASP A 557 17.95 -7.71 20.54
CA ASP A 557 17.48 -6.35 20.28
C ASP A 557 17.38 -5.57 21.61
N ILE A 558 17.77 -4.30 21.60
CA ILE A 558 17.62 -3.37 22.72
C ILE A 558 17.08 -2.05 22.17
N ASP A 559 15.92 -1.64 22.67
CA ASP A 559 15.26 -0.39 22.28
C ASP A 559 16.09 0.79 22.76
N ALA A 560 16.43 1.73 21.86
CA ALA A 560 17.15 2.95 22.21
C ALA A 560 16.46 4.20 21.65
N ILE A 561 16.19 5.17 22.54
CA ILE A 561 15.58 6.45 22.16
C ILE A 561 16.59 7.56 22.44
N ILE A 562 16.86 8.37 21.42
CA ILE A 562 17.61 9.63 21.54
C ILE A 562 16.61 10.77 21.42
N LYS A 563 16.68 11.78 22.30
CA LYS A 563 15.82 12.97 22.23
C LYS A 563 16.65 14.23 22.03
N PHE A 564 16.19 15.07 21.11
CA PHE A 564 16.86 16.30 20.70
C PHE A 564 16.16 17.56 21.22
N LYS A 565 16.91 18.66 21.38
CA LYS A 565 16.41 19.91 21.98
C LYS A 565 17.17 21.14 21.48
N GLY A 566 16.44 22.24 21.34
CA GLY A 566 16.97 23.55 20.92
C GLY A 566 17.04 23.74 19.40
N ASN A 567 17.52 24.91 18.98
CA ASN A 567 17.83 25.24 17.59
C ASN A 567 19.19 25.98 17.55
N PRO A 568 20.24 25.42 16.91
CA PRO A 568 20.29 24.08 16.32
C PRO A 568 20.04 22.98 17.36
N ALA A 569 19.51 21.85 16.91
CA ALA A 569 19.18 20.71 17.76
C ALA A 569 20.45 20.10 18.37
N THR A 570 20.39 19.77 19.66
CA THR A 570 21.43 19.03 20.40
C THR A 570 20.80 17.87 21.16
N ILE A 571 21.53 16.77 21.34
CA ILE A 571 21.07 15.63 22.14
C ILE A 571 20.86 16.10 23.59
N ASP A 572 19.70 15.79 24.16
CA ASP A 572 19.34 16.11 25.54
C ASP A 572 19.05 14.86 26.39
N GLU A 573 18.64 13.76 25.77
CA GLU A 573 18.36 12.50 26.47
C GLU A 573 18.78 11.31 25.61
N ILE A 574 19.27 10.26 26.26
CA ILE A 574 19.47 8.93 25.69
C ILE A 574 18.87 7.95 26.68
N SER A 575 17.92 7.12 26.26
CA SER A 575 17.36 6.03 27.07
C SER A 575 17.48 4.69 26.35
N ILE A 576 17.80 3.64 27.09
CA ILE A 576 17.78 2.24 26.65
C ILE A 576 16.73 1.44 27.44
N THR A 577 16.14 0.41 26.83
CA THR A 577 15.23 -0.53 27.51
C THR A 577 15.37 -1.93 26.94
N TYR A 578 15.37 -2.93 27.82
CA TYR A 578 15.39 -4.35 27.52
C TYR A 578 14.57 -5.11 28.58
N THR A 579 13.84 -6.14 28.15
CA THR A 579 13.07 -7.04 29.02
C THR A 579 12.97 -8.39 28.31
N ALA A 580 13.27 -9.48 29.02
CA ALA A 580 13.07 -10.84 28.53
C ALA A 580 11.63 -11.29 28.82
N ASP A 581 10.92 -11.82 27.82
CA ASP A 581 9.57 -12.38 28.02
C ASP A 581 9.62 -13.67 28.87
N ASN A 582 10.78 -14.34 28.93
CA ASN A 582 10.99 -15.54 29.75
C ASN A 582 12.46 -15.80 30.13
N LEU A 583 12.67 -16.79 31.00
CA LEU A 583 13.97 -17.19 31.55
C LEU A 583 14.98 -17.74 30.52
N GLU A 584 14.54 -18.24 29.36
CA GLU A 584 15.44 -18.74 28.31
C GLU A 584 15.99 -17.59 27.44
N GLU A 585 15.31 -16.43 27.42
CA GLU A 585 15.68 -15.23 26.65
C GLU A 585 16.54 -14.23 27.43
N ALA A 586 16.67 -14.41 28.75
CA ALA A 586 17.46 -13.54 29.63
C ALA A 586 18.96 -13.54 29.27
N LEU A 587 19.50 -12.36 28.98
CA LEU A 587 20.87 -12.10 28.48
C LEU A 587 21.97 -12.68 29.40
N GLU A 588 22.61 -13.79 29.01
CA GLU A 588 23.76 -14.34 29.75
C GLU A 588 24.99 -13.42 29.66
N LEU A 589 25.43 -12.89 30.81
CA LEU A 589 26.67 -12.11 30.93
C LEU A 589 27.90 -13.00 31.09
N PHE A 590 27.77 -14.01 31.94
CA PHE A 590 28.79 -15.00 32.31
C PHE A 590 28.10 -16.28 32.77
N GLU A 591 28.80 -17.43 32.72
CA GLU A 591 28.28 -18.76 33.09
C GLU A 591 27.39 -18.74 34.35
N GLY A 592 26.06 -18.75 34.12
CA GLY A 592 25.02 -18.80 35.16
C GLY A 592 24.51 -17.46 35.72
N ILE A 593 24.99 -16.30 35.25
CA ILE A 593 24.43 -14.95 35.55
C ILE A 593 23.76 -14.39 34.28
N GLN A 594 22.49 -14.03 34.37
CA GLN A 594 21.71 -13.42 33.27
C GLN A 594 21.08 -12.09 33.71
N ILE A 595 20.86 -11.18 32.75
CA ILE A 595 19.97 -10.01 32.90
C ILE A 595 18.58 -10.41 32.42
N ALA A 596 17.56 -10.23 33.27
CA ALA A 596 16.16 -10.41 32.90
C ALA A 596 15.54 -9.11 32.37
N GLU A 597 15.82 -7.97 33.03
CA GLU A 597 15.30 -6.64 32.68
C GLU A 597 16.41 -5.60 32.83
N MET A 598 16.42 -4.56 32.00
CA MET A 598 17.35 -3.42 32.11
C MET A 598 16.74 -2.17 31.48
N SER A 599 16.60 -1.10 32.26
CA SER A 599 16.24 0.25 31.80
C SER A 599 17.34 1.23 32.18
N GLY A 600 17.56 2.27 31.38
CA GLY A 600 18.57 3.28 31.70
C GLY A 600 18.44 4.55 30.88
N THR A 601 18.24 5.69 31.55
CA THR A 601 18.12 7.02 30.95
C THR A 601 19.24 7.93 31.44
N VAL A 602 19.90 8.63 30.51
CA VAL A 602 20.82 9.73 30.79
C VAL A 602 20.25 11.01 30.18
N GLY A 603 19.76 11.91 31.02
CA GLY A 603 19.01 13.11 30.60
C GLY A 603 19.66 14.44 30.98
N ASN A 604 19.09 15.53 30.43
CA ASN A 604 19.66 16.88 30.45
C ASN A 604 21.09 16.99 29.87
N LEU A 605 21.42 16.18 28.86
CA LEU A 605 22.70 16.24 28.15
C LEU A 605 22.94 17.62 27.49
N SER A 606 21.89 18.37 27.15
CA SER A 606 22.00 19.74 26.64
C SER A 606 22.29 20.77 27.75
N ASN A 607 22.14 20.39 29.03
CA ASN A 607 22.38 21.23 30.20
C ASN A 607 23.02 20.41 31.34
N THR A 608 24.28 20.05 31.18
CA THR A 608 25.01 19.13 32.06
C THR A 608 25.19 19.60 33.52
N SER A 609 24.75 20.80 33.90
CA SER A 609 24.62 21.20 35.31
C SER A 609 23.44 20.56 36.03
N ASN A 610 22.49 20.01 35.28
CA ASN A 610 21.29 19.32 35.77
C ASN A 610 21.21 17.89 35.21
N LEU A 611 22.35 17.30 34.82
CA LEU A 611 22.42 15.93 34.30
C LEU A 611 21.87 14.96 35.34
N PHE A 612 21.04 14.03 34.89
CA PHE A 612 20.61 12.89 35.70
C PHE A 612 20.90 11.57 34.97
N ILE A 613 21.07 10.52 35.76
CA ILE A 613 21.09 9.12 35.34
C ILE A 613 20.03 8.41 36.17
N ASP A 614 19.14 7.66 35.54
CA ASP A 614 18.08 6.89 36.19
C ASP A 614 18.01 5.52 35.51
N ALA A 615 18.22 4.43 36.25
CA ALA A 615 18.42 3.11 35.66
C ALA A 615 18.00 1.97 36.60
N ASP A 616 17.48 0.89 36.02
CA ASP A 616 17.11 -0.34 36.69
C ASP A 616 17.82 -1.53 36.03
N ILE A 617 18.15 -2.55 36.81
CA ILE A 617 18.61 -3.83 36.29
C ILE A 617 18.13 -4.98 37.17
N THR A 618 17.45 -5.96 36.55
CA THR A 618 17.06 -7.21 37.19
C THR A 618 18.03 -8.30 36.74
N THR A 619 18.81 -8.85 37.67
CA THR A 619 19.75 -9.94 37.41
C THR A 619 19.34 -11.22 38.13
N ILE A 620 19.60 -12.35 37.49
CA ILE A 620 19.30 -13.68 38.03
C ILE A 620 20.55 -14.56 38.01
N PHE A 621 20.67 -15.45 38.99
CA PHE A 621 21.77 -16.42 39.08
C PHE A 621 21.27 -17.82 39.43
N GLY A 622 21.61 -18.80 38.56
CA GLY A 622 21.33 -20.21 38.79
C GLY A 622 19.87 -20.62 38.55
N GLY A 623 19.28 -20.20 37.43
CA GLY A 623 17.95 -20.61 36.97
C GLY A 623 17.83 -22.10 36.58
N GLY A 624 16.58 -22.59 36.48
CA GLY A 624 16.27 -23.85 35.80
C GLY A 624 16.08 -25.07 36.70
N PHE A 625 15.50 -24.91 37.90
CA PHE A 625 15.10 -26.03 38.75
C PHE A 625 13.77 -25.77 39.46
N THR A 626 12.98 -26.83 39.68
CA THR A 626 11.68 -26.74 40.35
C THR A 626 11.82 -26.87 41.88
N LEU A 627 11.14 -26.02 42.65
CA LEU A 627 11.10 -26.02 44.11
C LEU A 627 9.67 -25.77 44.60
N ALA A 628 9.16 -26.61 45.52
CA ALA A 628 7.79 -26.57 46.07
C ALA A 628 6.63 -26.70 45.05
N GLY A 629 6.91 -26.66 43.74
CA GLY A 629 5.92 -26.68 42.65
C GLY A 629 6.26 -25.65 41.57
N GLU A 630 6.92 -24.57 41.97
CA GLU A 630 7.36 -23.46 41.11
C GLU A 630 8.70 -23.73 40.44
N ASP A 631 8.90 -23.26 39.21
CA ASP A 631 10.22 -23.20 38.59
C ASP A 631 10.96 -21.93 39.04
N VAL A 632 12.13 -22.12 39.67
CA VAL A 632 12.85 -21.06 40.38
C VAL A 632 14.25 -20.80 39.81
N THR A 633 14.76 -19.60 40.09
CA THR A 633 16.18 -19.27 40.13
C THR A 633 16.71 -19.32 41.56
N LEU A 634 17.98 -19.70 41.74
CA LEU A 634 18.60 -19.72 43.08
C LEU A 634 18.64 -18.32 43.71
N LEU A 635 18.90 -17.30 42.88
CA LEU A 635 18.93 -15.90 43.27
C LEU A 635 18.33 -15.03 42.15
N GLU A 636 17.60 -14.00 42.56
CA GLU A 636 17.22 -12.84 41.77
C GLU A 636 17.59 -11.57 42.56
N MET A 637 17.97 -10.52 41.85
CA MET A 637 18.33 -9.20 42.37
C MET A 637 17.83 -8.11 41.42
N TYR A 638 16.91 -7.29 41.88
CA TYR A 638 16.50 -6.03 41.25
C TYR A 638 17.31 -4.89 41.87
N ASP A 639 18.08 -4.15 41.06
CA ASP A 639 18.89 -3.00 41.46
C ASP A 639 18.43 -1.73 40.71
N ALA A 640 17.85 -0.76 41.42
CA ALA A 640 17.54 0.58 40.91
C ALA A 640 18.60 1.61 41.34
N VAL A 641 18.98 2.50 40.42
CA VAL A 641 20.06 3.49 40.58
C VAL A 641 19.64 4.83 39.98
N SER A 642 19.51 5.86 40.82
CA SER A 642 19.34 7.26 40.39
C SER A 642 20.52 8.13 40.84
N ILE A 643 20.99 9.02 39.97
CA ILE A 643 22.14 9.90 40.19
C ILE A 643 21.85 11.27 39.58
N ASP A 644 21.96 12.34 40.37
CA ASP A 644 21.91 13.72 39.87
C ASP A 644 23.07 14.58 40.40
N ALA A 645 22.93 15.90 40.34
CA ALA A 645 23.95 16.85 40.80
C ALA A 645 24.01 17.01 42.33
N ASP A 646 23.02 16.48 43.05
CA ASP A 646 22.76 16.69 44.48
C ASP A 646 22.84 15.37 45.30
N GLU A 647 22.31 14.26 44.77
CA GLU A 647 22.30 12.93 45.41
C GLU A 647 22.60 11.76 44.46
N PHE A 648 23.05 10.65 45.04
CA PHE A 648 23.09 9.31 44.45
C PHE A 648 22.25 8.38 45.33
N THR A 649 21.29 7.69 44.75
CA THR A 649 20.43 6.72 45.43
C THR A 649 20.51 5.37 44.73
N MET A 650 20.78 4.31 45.47
CA MET A 650 20.67 2.93 44.99
C MET A 650 19.77 2.15 45.94
N SER A 651 18.83 1.38 45.39
CA SER A 651 17.89 0.55 46.16
C SER A 651 17.65 -0.75 45.42
N GLY A 652 17.51 -1.85 46.13
CA GLY A 652 17.23 -3.11 45.47
C GLY A 652 16.64 -4.18 46.38
N ASP A 653 15.97 -5.13 45.74
CA ASP A 653 15.36 -6.30 46.37
C ASP A 653 16.12 -7.55 45.93
N VAL A 654 16.18 -8.55 46.82
CA VAL A 654 16.97 -9.77 46.64
C VAL A 654 16.12 -10.97 47.03
N ASN A 655 15.75 -11.82 46.07
CA ASN A 655 14.94 -13.01 46.31
C ASN A 655 15.79 -14.29 46.18
N VAL A 656 15.78 -15.14 47.21
CA VAL A 656 16.44 -16.46 47.20
C VAL A 656 15.41 -17.54 46.92
N GLY A 657 15.69 -18.46 45.99
CA GLY A 657 14.69 -19.40 45.48
C GLY A 657 13.51 -18.64 44.88
N ALA A 658 13.80 -17.77 43.90
CA ALA A 658 12.88 -16.79 43.35
C ALA A 658 12.11 -17.35 42.15
N TYR A 659 10.82 -17.05 42.06
CA TYR A 659 9.96 -17.34 40.91
C TYR A 659 9.17 -16.08 40.52
N LYS A 660 8.73 -16.03 39.26
CA LYS A 660 7.87 -14.96 38.73
C LYS A 660 6.42 -15.44 38.76
N ASN A 661 5.54 -14.75 39.47
CA ASN A 661 4.15 -15.18 39.63
C ASN A 661 3.32 -14.89 38.35
N THR A 662 2.06 -15.34 38.32
CA THR A 662 1.13 -15.11 37.20
C THR A 662 0.77 -13.63 36.93
N GLY A 663 1.16 -12.71 37.82
CA GLY A 663 1.07 -11.26 37.61
C GLY A 663 2.34 -10.61 37.06
N GLY A 664 3.45 -11.34 36.99
CA GLY A 664 4.76 -10.84 36.56
C GLY A 664 5.69 -10.41 37.71
N ASP A 665 5.25 -10.46 38.97
CA ASP A 665 6.10 -10.10 40.11
C ASP A 665 7.09 -11.22 40.47
N TRP A 666 8.32 -10.85 40.84
CA TRP A 666 9.21 -11.76 41.58
C TRP A 666 8.73 -12.00 43.02
N LYS A 667 8.84 -13.25 43.49
CA LYS A 667 8.53 -13.72 44.84
C LYS A 667 9.60 -14.74 45.29
N SER A 668 9.82 -14.89 46.60
CA SER A 668 10.81 -15.82 47.17
C SER A 668 10.18 -16.99 47.94
N LEU A 669 10.76 -18.20 47.79
CA LEU A 669 10.47 -19.38 48.61
C LEU A 669 11.47 -19.62 49.76
N LEU A 670 12.71 -19.13 49.65
CA LEU A 670 13.80 -19.48 50.59
C LEU A 670 14.28 -18.32 51.48
N GLY A 671 13.83 -17.10 51.22
CA GLY A 671 14.16 -15.89 51.96
C GLY A 671 14.39 -14.70 51.05
N SER A 672 13.90 -13.53 51.46
CA SER A 672 14.07 -12.28 50.74
C SER A 672 14.97 -11.31 51.51
N GLY A 673 15.40 -10.25 50.85
CA GLY A 673 15.98 -9.07 51.48
C GLY A 673 15.79 -7.85 50.61
N SER A 674 16.05 -6.69 51.19
CA SER A 674 16.11 -5.42 50.48
C SER A 674 17.30 -4.60 50.99
N PHE A 675 17.76 -3.64 50.20
CA PHE A 675 18.77 -2.69 50.64
C PHE A 675 18.50 -1.30 50.05
N PHE A 676 19.02 -0.29 50.73
CA PHE A 676 18.93 1.11 50.34
C PHE A 676 20.25 1.82 50.63
N LEU A 677 20.65 2.76 49.78
CA LEU A 677 21.87 3.56 49.87
C LEU A 677 21.60 4.97 49.34
N ASP A 678 21.66 5.98 50.21
CA ASP A 678 21.51 7.40 49.88
C ASP A 678 22.83 8.14 50.17
N VAL A 679 23.44 8.70 49.14
CA VAL A 679 24.70 9.44 49.17
C VAL A 679 24.43 10.87 48.71
N VAL A 680 24.28 11.78 49.67
CA VAL A 680 24.08 13.20 49.40
C VAL A 680 25.43 13.89 49.18
N PHE A 681 25.61 14.53 48.03
CA PHE A 681 26.87 15.19 47.67
C PHE A 681 26.97 16.63 48.21
N GLN A 682 25.86 17.39 48.22
CA GLN A 682 25.83 18.79 48.63
C GLN A 682 24.56 19.20 49.40
N ASN A 683 24.47 20.45 49.82
CA ASN A 683 23.30 20.98 50.52
C ASN A 683 22.23 21.38 49.50
N PHE A 684 21.17 20.59 49.37
CA PHE A 684 20.05 20.88 48.48
C PHE A 684 18.71 20.85 49.24
N THR A 685 17.59 21.03 48.54
CA THR A 685 16.26 20.99 49.17
C THR A 685 15.27 20.27 48.27
N LYS A 686 14.98 19.02 48.63
CA LYS A 686 13.99 18.18 47.94
C LYS A 686 12.58 18.59 48.36
N THR A 687 11.63 18.43 47.46
CA THR A 687 10.20 18.73 47.69
C THR A 687 9.48 17.40 47.88
N GLU A 688 9.29 16.99 49.12
CA GLU A 688 8.69 15.70 49.49
C GLU A 688 7.19 15.87 49.76
N THR A 689 6.39 14.85 49.47
CA THR A 689 4.93 14.91 49.66
C THR A 689 4.44 13.74 50.50
N ILE A 690 4.05 14.04 51.74
CA ILE A 690 3.56 13.08 52.73
C ILE A 690 2.03 13.11 52.73
N ASN A 691 1.39 11.94 52.69
CA ASN A 691 -0.06 11.83 52.65
C ASN A 691 -0.62 11.75 54.08
N ILE A 692 -1.08 12.88 54.63
CA ILE A 692 -1.48 13.03 56.04
C ILE A 692 -3.01 13.18 56.10
N PHE A 693 -3.70 12.24 56.77
CA PHE A 693 -5.18 12.14 56.81
C PHE A 693 -5.84 12.21 55.42
N GLY A 694 -5.25 11.51 54.44
CA GLY A 694 -5.73 11.49 53.05
C GLY A 694 -5.47 12.79 52.27
N GLN A 695 -4.77 13.78 52.84
CA GLN A 695 -4.33 14.97 52.13
C GLN A 695 -2.82 14.96 51.90
N LYS A 696 -2.42 15.04 50.63
CA LYS A 696 -1.04 15.24 50.21
C LYS A 696 -0.56 16.61 50.71
N GLN A 697 0.29 16.61 51.74
CA GLN A 697 1.00 17.80 52.22
C GLN A 697 2.44 17.77 51.71
N THR A 698 2.86 18.87 51.12
CA THR A 698 4.17 19.00 50.48
C THR A 698 5.11 19.83 51.35
N PHE A 699 6.28 19.29 51.66
CA PHE A 699 7.29 19.86 52.54
C PHE A 699 8.63 19.99 51.83
N ASN A 700 9.37 21.06 52.14
CA ASN A 700 10.70 21.29 51.61
C ASN A 700 11.73 20.76 52.61
N VAL A 701 12.35 19.63 52.29
CA VAL A 701 13.34 18.94 53.15
C VAL A 701 14.74 19.29 52.68
N THR A 702 15.50 19.99 53.52
CA THR A 702 16.90 20.34 53.23
C THR A 702 17.81 19.18 53.61
N LYS A 703 18.14 18.30 52.66
CA LYS A 703 19.23 17.32 52.80
C LYS A 703 20.59 18.03 52.94
N THR A 704 21.58 17.31 53.48
CA THR A 704 22.95 17.78 53.76
C THR A 704 23.90 16.61 53.49
N PRO A 705 25.17 16.83 53.11
CA PRO A 705 26.10 15.76 52.78
C PRO A 705 26.13 14.64 53.81
N SER A 706 25.84 13.43 53.36
CA SER A 706 25.77 12.24 54.19
C SER A 706 25.81 10.97 53.35
N VAL A 707 26.12 9.86 53.99
CA VAL A 707 25.86 8.51 53.46
C VAL A 707 24.92 7.83 54.44
N PHE A 708 23.77 7.34 53.98
CA PHE A 708 22.89 6.42 54.69
C PHE A 708 22.85 5.11 53.92
N ALA A 709 22.92 3.99 54.61
CA ALA A 709 22.76 2.65 54.04
C ALA A 709 21.90 1.80 54.97
N GLU A 710 21.02 0.99 54.41
CA GLU A 710 20.09 0.09 55.10
C GLU A 710 20.06 -1.25 54.38
N VAL A 711 19.92 -2.35 55.12
CA VAL A 711 19.81 -3.72 54.62
C VAL A 711 18.83 -4.49 55.51
N ASN A 712 17.81 -5.09 54.90
CA ASN A 712 16.82 -5.94 55.53
C ASN A 712 16.90 -7.36 54.93
N ILE A 713 16.81 -8.40 55.76
CA ILE A 713 16.91 -9.81 55.32
C ILE A 713 15.92 -10.66 56.13
N LYS A 714 15.19 -11.57 55.47
CA LYS A 714 14.24 -12.52 56.08
C LYS A 714 14.49 -13.92 55.55
N ILE A 715 14.76 -14.90 56.42
CA ILE A 715 15.08 -16.28 56.01
C ILE A 715 14.39 -17.31 56.93
N PRO A 716 13.61 -18.27 56.39
CA PRO A 716 12.99 -18.28 55.06
C PRO A 716 11.78 -17.32 54.98
N SER A 717 10.84 -17.54 54.06
CA SER A 717 9.64 -16.69 53.89
C SER A 717 8.62 -16.80 55.04
N ASP A 718 8.51 -17.96 55.68
CA ASP A 718 8.07 -18.09 57.08
C ASP A 718 9.30 -17.85 57.97
N PRO A 719 9.53 -16.62 58.49
CA PRO A 719 10.84 -16.22 58.99
C PRO A 719 11.25 -17.06 60.19
N LEU A 720 12.45 -17.64 60.11
CA LEU A 720 13.18 -18.19 61.25
C LEU A 720 14.15 -17.15 61.82
N VAL A 721 14.69 -16.30 60.93
CA VAL A 721 15.58 -15.18 61.22
C VAL A 721 15.13 -13.97 60.38
N GLU A 722 14.99 -12.83 61.04
CA GLU A 722 15.01 -11.51 60.39
C GLU A 722 16.28 -10.77 60.83
N ALA A 723 16.92 -10.05 59.91
CA ALA A 723 18.07 -9.21 60.20
C ALA A 723 17.91 -7.84 59.53
N GLU A 724 17.91 -6.79 60.35
CA GLU A 724 17.86 -5.39 59.94
C GLU A 724 19.21 -4.75 60.29
N ALA A 725 19.77 -3.94 59.39
CA ALA A 725 21.06 -3.29 59.61
C ALA A 725 21.13 -1.95 58.88
N PHE A 726 21.46 -0.87 59.60
CA PHE A 726 21.72 0.43 58.98
C PHE A 726 23.05 1.04 59.41
N ALA A 727 23.57 1.94 58.58
CA ALA A 727 24.74 2.75 58.83
C ALA A 727 24.56 4.17 58.28
N TYR A 728 24.91 5.17 59.07
CA TYR A 728 24.78 6.59 58.75
C TYR A 728 26.10 7.32 59.02
N LEU A 729 26.54 8.15 58.07
CA LEU A 729 27.71 9.01 58.17
C LEU A 729 27.32 10.43 57.78
N ASN A 730 27.40 11.38 58.71
CA ASN A 730 26.99 12.78 58.48
C ASN A 730 28.16 13.68 58.01
N SER A 731 27.84 14.90 57.58
CA SER A 731 28.80 15.92 57.11
C SER A 731 29.87 16.34 58.13
N ASN A 732 29.69 16.03 59.42
CA ASN A 732 30.66 16.33 60.47
C ASN A 732 31.70 15.21 60.65
N GLY A 733 31.50 14.07 59.98
CA GLY A 733 32.27 12.84 60.15
C GLY A 733 31.78 11.96 61.29
N ASP A 734 30.59 12.23 61.83
CA ASP A 734 29.97 11.36 62.83
C ASP A 734 29.37 10.13 62.13
N PHE A 735 29.65 8.94 62.67
CA PHE A 735 29.20 7.65 62.15
C PHE A 735 28.36 6.92 63.20
N ASP A 736 27.16 6.51 62.85
CA ASP A 736 26.26 5.70 63.67
C ASP A 736 25.81 4.48 62.87
N ALA A 737 25.65 3.33 63.52
CA ALA A 737 25.17 2.10 62.90
C ALA A 737 24.47 1.20 63.92
N LEU A 738 23.43 0.51 63.47
CA LEU A 738 22.63 -0.45 64.25
C LEU A 738 22.49 -1.75 63.44
N VAL A 739 22.44 -2.89 64.12
CA VAL A 739 22.19 -4.22 63.54
C VAL A 739 21.35 -4.99 64.54
N ASP A 740 20.14 -5.40 64.15
CA ASP A 740 19.21 -6.17 64.98
C ASP A 740 18.90 -7.49 64.27
N VAL A 741 19.03 -8.61 64.97
CA VAL A 741 18.82 -9.95 64.38
C VAL A 741 17.82 -10.73 65.24
N THR A 742 16.57 -10.77 64.81
CA THR A 742 15.46 -11.42 65.53
C THR A 742 15.26 -12.86 65.06
N PHE A 743 14.99 -13.75 66.02
CA PHE A 743 14.70 -15.17 65.81
C PHE A 743 13.24 -15.46 66.17
N TYR A 744 12.58 -16.27 65.33
CA TYR A 744 11.15 -16.59 65.42
C TYR A 744 10.92 -18.10 65.50
N VAL A 745 9.71 -18.52 65.86
CA VAL A 745 9.21 -19.88 65.68
C VAL A 745 8.41 -19.94 64.36
N PRO A 746 8.68 -20.91 63.46
CA PRO A 746 7.87 -21.11 62.25
C PRO A 746 6.38 -21.28 62.56
N HIS A 747 5.50 -20.69 61.75
CA HIS A 747 4.05 -20.65 62.00
C HIS A 747 3.41 -22.06 62.07
N SER A 748 4.03 -23.04 61.40
CA SER A 748 3.64 -24.46 61.41
C SER A 748 3.77 -25.19 62.77
N ILE A 749 4.24 -24.53 63.83
CA ILE A 749 4.32 -25.11 65.19
C ILE A 749 3.07 -24.75 66.00
N PRO A 750 2.22 -25.72 66.41
CA PRO A 750 1.03 -25.43 67.20
C PRO A 750 1.33 -24.69 68.52
N ILE A 751 0.42 -23.81 68.93
CA ILE A 751 0.43 -23.03 70.19
C ILE A 751 1.49 -21.90 70.25
N ILE A 752 2.61 -22.00 69.51
CA ILE A 752 3.72 -21.02 69.56
C ILE A 752 4.30 -20.62 68.19
N GLY A 753 3.63 -20.96 67.08
CA GLY A 753 4.02 -20.49 65.75
C GLY A 753 3.92 -18.98 65.61
N GLY A 754 4.88 -18.35 64.93
CA GLY A 754 5.02 -16.90 64.81
C GLY A 754 5.67 -16.22 66.03
N ASP A 755 5.89 -16.92 67.14
CA ASP A 755 6.34 -16.30 68.39
C ASP A 755 7.84 -15.91 68.35
N LYS A 756 8.18 -14.70 68.81
CA LYS A 756 9.58 -14.20 68.81
C LYS A 756 10.40 -14.88 69.90
N LEU A 757 11.37 -15.72 69.53
CA LEU A 757 12.26 -16.41 70.48
C LEU A 757 13.25 -15.47 71.18
N GLY A 758 13.69 -14.43 70.47
CA GLY A 758 14.68 -13.48 70.97
C GLY A 758 15.43 -12.78 69.85
N SER A 759 16.47 -12.03 70.18
CA SER A 759 17.31 -11.32 69.22
C SER A 759 18.78 -11.24 69.66
N VAL A 760 19.67 -10.95 68.71
CA VAL A 760 21.09 -10.67 68.92
C VAL A 760 21.46 -9.41 68.15
N ASP A 761 21.76 -8.36 68.90
CA ASP A 761 21.67 -6.97 68.45
C ASP A 761 23.00 -6.25 68.72
N GLY A 762 23.28 -5.14 68.01
CA GLY A 762 24.47 -4.34 68.26
C GLY A 762 24.50 -2.98 67.59
N ALA A 763 25.26 -2.07 68.18
CA ALA A 763 25.35 -0.68 67.77
C ALA A 763 26.79 -0.16 67.77
N ILE A 764 27.09 0.75 66.85
CA ILE A 764 28.33 1.55 66.87
C ILE A 764 27.93 3.03 66.75
N ARG A 765 28.42 3.84 67.69
CA ARG A 765 28.28 5.30 67.70
C ARG A 765 29.66 5.93 67.73
N TYR A 766 29.95 6.81 66.81
CA TYR A 766 31.22 7.51 66.70
C TYR A 766 31.01 8.97 66.33
N LYS A 767 30.98 9.85 67.33
CA LYS A 767 31.04 11.30 67.11
C LYS A 767 32.49 11.73 66.92
N TYR A 768 32.80 12.36 65.78
CA TYR A 768 34.17 12.66 65.35
C TYR A 768 34.90 13.61 66.33
N ASN A 769 34.17 14.56 66.92
CA ASN A 769 34.71 15.56 67.84
C ASN A 769 34.39 15.32 69.34
N ASP A 770 33.49 14.39 69.71
CA ASP A 770 33.36 13.95 71.11
C ASP A 770 33.28 12.43 71.28
N LEU A 771 34.45 11.82 71.45
CA LEU A 771 34.64 10.42 71.83
C LEU A 771 33.92 9.99 73.14
N GLY A 772 33.35 10.94 73.89
CA GLY A 772 32.60 10.69 75.12
C GLY A 772 31.20 10.18 74.88
N ASP A 773 30.63 10.56 73.74
CA ASP A 773 29.40 10.02 73.21
C ASP A 773 29.67 8.74 72.39
N SER A 774 30.87 8.60 71.83
CA SER A 774 31.25 7.43 71.04
C SER A 774 31.39 6.12 71.84
N TYR A 775 30.73 5.06 71.36
CA TYR A 775 30.76 3.71 71.91
C TYR A 775 30.56 2.63 70.84
N ALA A 776 30.81 1.38 71.21
CA ALA A 776 30.25 0.21 70.53
C ALA A 776 29.51 -0.64 71.56
N ALA A 777 28.38 -1.22 71.20
CA ALA A 777 27.57 -2.05 72.07
C ALA A 777 27.08 -3.31 71.35
N GLY A 778 26.78 -4.34 72.12
CA GLY A 778 26.08 -5.54 71.65
C GLY A 778 25.29 -6.17 72.79
N TRP A 779 24.12 -6.69 72.47
CA TRP A 779 23.20 -7.29 73.44
C TRP A 779 22.41 -8.45 72.82
N THR A 780 21.66 -9.14 73.67
CA THR A 780 20.69 -10.14 73.26
C THR A 780 19.44 -9.98 74.10
N ARG A 781 18.28 -10.11 73.45
CA ARG A 781 16.96 -10.21 74.06
C ARG A 781 16.58 -11.70 74.00
N ILE A 782 16.17 -12.33 75.09
CA ILE A 782 15.71 -13.72 75.10
C ILE A 782 14.30 -13.76 75.66
N LYS A 783 13.31 -14.07 74.82
CA LYS A 783 11.91 -14.20 75.26
C LYS A 783 11.72 -15.58 75.88
N THR A 784 10.97 -15.63 76.97
CA THR A 784 10.37 -16.84 77.50
C THR A 784 8.90 -16.53 77.78
N PHE A 785 8.03 -17.55 77.81
CA PHE A 785 6.57 -17.43 77.84
C PHE A 785 5.98 -16.43 78.86
N TRP A 786 6.72 -16.08 79.93
CA TRP A 786 6.30 -15.10 80.93
C TRP A 786 7.33 -13.98 81.21
N HIS A 787 8.53 -14.00 80.61
CA HIS A 787 9.64 -13.09 80.97
C HIS A 787 10.60 -12.88 79.79
N THR A 788 10.97 -11.62 79.53
CA THR A 788 12.06 -11.25 78.62
C THR A 788 13.35 -10.98 79.38
N TYR A 789 14.47 -11.57 78.95
CA TYR A 789 15.79 -11.36 79.52
C TYR A 789 16.67 -10.52 78.60
N HIS A 790 17.24 -9.44 79.12
CA HIS A 790 18.20 -8.59 78.40
C HIS A 790 19.62 -8.84 78.95
N LEU A 791 20.60 -9.00 78.07
CA LEU A 791 22.01 -9.09 78.46
C LEU A 791 22.90 -8.42 77.40
N GLY A 792 23.72 -7.45 77.80
CA GLY A 792 24.59 -6.75 76.85
C GLY A 792 25.81 -6.06 77.46
N ALA A 793 26.63 -5.46 76.60
CA ALA A 793 27.84 -4.73 76.96
C ALA A 793 28.08 -3.50 76.06
N LYS A 794 28.33 -2.33 76.67
CA LYS A 794 28.66 -1.04 76.00
C LYS A 794 30.15 -0.73 76.27
N TYR A 795 30.99 -0.68 75.24
CA TYR A 795 32.40 -0.23 75.28
C TYR A 795 32.49 1.25 74.91
N LYS A 796 32.82 2.10 75.88
CA LYS A 796 32.89 3.56 75.70
C LYS A 796 34.29 4.00 75.26
N PHE A 797 34.41 4.76 74.16
CA PHE A 797 35.70 4.98 73.48
C PHE A 797 36.64 5.92 74.26
N LYS A 798 36.15 7.05 74.81
CA LYS A 798 36.94 8.03 75.61
C LYS A 798 37.51 7.45 76.89
N SER A 799 36.78 6.58 77.58
CA SER A 799 37.24 5.90 78.80
C SER A 799 37.92 4.54 78.54
N ARG A 800 37.76 3.97 77.34
CA ARG A 800 38.28 2.65 76.93
C ARG A 800 37.84 1.53 77.86
N SER A 801 36.58 1.58 78.30
CA SER A 801 36.01 0.71 79.33
C SER A 801 34.76 -0.01 78.84
N ILE A 802 34.66 -1.31 79.11
CA ILE A 802 33.45 -2.11 78.91
C ILE A 802 32.58 -2.00 80.18
N SER A 803 31.28 -1.76 80.01
CA SER A 803 30.25 -1.90 81.05
C SER A 803 29.15 -2.85 80.57
N THR A 804 28.84 -3.88 81.35
CA THR A 804 27.70 -4.78 81.10
C THR A 804 26.40 -4.19 81.63
N PHE A 805 25.28 -4.49 80.95
CA PHE A 805 23.93 -4.10 81.33
C PHE A 805 22.95 -5.28 81.17
N SER A 806 21.79 -5.18 81.80
CA SER A 806 20.73 -6.21 81.78
C SER A 806 19.34 -5.59 81.95
N SER A 807 19.14 -4.42 81.34
CA SER A 807 17.96 -3.56 81.48
C SER A 807 17.55 -3.08 80.08
N SER A 808 16.25 -3.17 79.78
CA SER A 808 15.64 -2.67 78.54
C SER A 808 16.00 -1.21 78.30
N SER A 809 15.80 -0.33 79.29
CA SER A 809 16.03 1.11 79.13
C SER A 809 17.45 1.49 78.69
N THR A 810 18.47 0.64 78.93
CA THR A 810 19.86 0.90 78.47
C THR A 810 20.10 0.48 77.01
N ILE A 811 19.20 -0.33 76.47
CA ILE A 811 19.06 -0.64 75.04
C ILE A 811 18.24 0.47 74.38
N SER A 812 17.11 0.85 74.98
CA SER A 812 16.31 2.02 74.56
C SER A 812 17.14 3.31 74.52
N ASP A 813 18.02 3.55 75.51
CA ASP A 813 19.03 4.62 75.51
C ASP A 813 19.91 4.59 74.23
N ILE A 814 20.35 3.40 73.79
CA ILE A 814 21.27 3.20 72.64
C ILE A 814 20.57 3.40 71.30
N GLU A 815 19.36 2.85 71.20
CA GLU A 815 18.49 2.95 70.02
C GLU A 815 18.02 4.40 69.87
N SER A 816 17.64 5.07 70.96
CA SER A 816 17.26 6.50 70.99
C SER A 816 18.46 7.42 70.72
N ASP A 817 19.65 7.16 71.30
CA ASP A 817 20.92 7.87 70.98
C ASP A 817 21.12 7.94 69.44
N ILE A 818 20.97 6.81 68.74
CA ILE A 818 21.23 6.66 67.30
C ILE A 818 20.07 7.19 66.45
N ASN A 819 18.83 6.77 66.76
CA ASN A 819 17.65 7.18 66.02
C ASN A 819 17.36 8.68 66.18
N SER A 820 17.81 9.32 67.27
CA SER A 820 17.76 10.79 67.41
C SER A 820 18.69 11.51 66.43
N ASP A 821 19.80 10.92 65.98
CA ASP A 821 20.68 11.53 64.99
C ASP A 821 20.12 11.37 63.57
N LEU A 822 19.55 10.19 63.24
CA LEU A 822 18.78 9.99 62.01
C LEU A 822 17.62 11.00 61.92
N ASN A 823 16.81 11.10 62.97
CA ASN A 823 15.63 11.97 63.01
C ASN A 823 15.94 13.46 63.28
N SER A 824 17.21 13.88 63.31
CA SER A 824 17.65 15.22 63.77
C SER A 824 17.28 16.41 62.84
N LYS A 825 16.29 16.24 61.95
CA LYS A 825 15.65 17.32 61.16
C LYS A 825 14.12 17.35 61.20
N ALA A 826 13.46 16.59 62.08
CA ALA A 826 11.99 16.57 62.19
C ALA A 826 11.43 17.36 63.39
N LEU A 827 11.03 18.62 63.15
CA LEU A 827 10.08 19.45 63.93
C LEU A 827 10.36 19.77 65.41
N ALA A 828 9.96 20.98 65.85
CA ALA A 828 10.05 21.40 67.26
C ALA A 828 8.93 22.34 67.70
N ASN A 829 8.51 22.21 68.98
CA ASN A 829 7.57 23.03 69.76
C ASN A 829 6.06 22.76 69.60
N ASN A 830 5.50 21.92 70.48
CA ASN A 830 4.39 22.34 71.35
C ASN A 830 4.25 21.38 72.58
N PRO A 831 3.77 21.87 73.74
CA PRO A 831 3.58 21.03 74.93
C PRO A 831 2.18 20.40 74.96
N SER A 832 2.09 19.16 74.49
CA SER A 832 0.89 18.32 74.51
C SER A 832 1.30 16.85 74.39
N TYR A 833 0.36 15.93 74.65
CA TYR A 833 0.56 14.47 74.66
C TYR A 833 1.48 13.97 73.52
N VAL A 834 2.44 13.11 73.88
CA VAL A 834 3.21 12.32 72.92
C VAL A 834 2.31 11.21 72.40
N ASN A 835 2.21 11.08 71.09
CA ASN A 835 1.40 10.05 70.45
C ASN A 835 2.33 9.00 69.84
N SER A 836 2.35 7.78 70.39
CA SER A 836 2.73 6.63 69.56
C SER A 836 1.59 6.38 68.58
N THR A 837 1.92 6.10 67.32
CA THR A 837 0.95 5.87 66.25
C THR A 837 1.40 4.68 65.43
N HIS A 838 0.61 3.60 65.44
CA HIS A 838 0.83 2.44 64.60
C HIS A 838 -0.23 2.43 63.49
N ILE A 839 0.21 2.58 62.24
CA ILE A 839 -0.63 2.46 61.06
C ILE A 839 -0.38 1.09 60.45
N PHE A 840 -1.46 0.38 60.19
CA PHE A 840 -1.48 -0.91 59.52
C PHE A 840 -2.69 -0.94 58.57
N GLU A 841 -2.68 -1.83 57.60
CA GLU A 841 -3.81 -1.97 56.67
C GLU A 841 -4.34 -3.39 56.75
N VAL A 842 -5.66 -3.51 56.82
CA VAL A 842 -6.36 -4.78 56.69
C VAL A 842 -6.62 -4.97 55.20
N TYR A 843 -5.98 -5.96 54.60
CA TYR A 843 -6.16 -6.34 53.20
C TYR A 843 -6.85 -7.69 53.11
N ASP A 844 -7.65 -7.90 52.07
CA ASP A 844 -8.26 -9.19 51.77
C ASP A 844 -7.26 -10.08 51.00
N ALA A 845 -6.40 -10.77 51.74
CA ALA A 845 -5.37 -11.66 51.19
C ALA A 845 -4.93 -12.75 52.19
N PRO A 846 -5.54 -13.96 52.18
CA PRO A 846 -6.69 -14.36 51.36
C PRO A 846 -8.05 -13.92 51.93
N VAL A 847 -8.12 -13.52 53.21
CA VAL A 847 -9.34 -12.98 53.84
C VAL A 847 -9.03 -12.02 54.98
N SER A 848 -9.92 -11.05 55.20
CA SER A 848 -9.86 -10.08 56.29
C SER A 848 -10.22 -10.70 57.65
N PRO A 849 -9.48 -10.41 58.74
CA PRO A 849 -9.75 -10.97 60.07
C PRO A 849 -11.07 -10.51 60.67
N SER A 850 -11.70 -11.38 61.45
CA SER A 850 -12.98 -11.13 62.13
C SER A 850 -12.86 -10.11 63.27
N MET A 851 -11.73 -10.11 63.98
CA MET A 851 -11.39 -9.13 65.00
C MET A 851 -9.89 -8.91 65.11
N LEU A 852 -9.46 -7.79 65.69
CA LEU A 852 -8.04 -7.52 65.97
C LEU A 852 -7.79 -7.48 67.48
N LEU A 853 -6.77 -8.21 67.92
CA LEU A 853 -6.21 -8.11 69.26
C LEU A 853 -5.08 -7.08 69.23
N VAL A 854 -5.33 -5.91 69.82
CA VAL A 854 -4.33 -4.83 69.95
C VAL A 854 -3.70 -4.93 71.34
N GLN A 855 -2.47 -5.41 71.40
CA GLN A 855 -1.67 -5.45 72.62
C GLN A 855 -0.75 -4.22 72.66
N THR A 856 -0.69 -3.55 73.81
CA THR A 856 0.14 -2.36 74.02
C THR A 856 0.92 -2.50 75.32
N ASP A 857 2.24 -2.24 75.29
CA ASP A 857 3.15 -2.35 76.44
C ASP A 857 4.10 -1.13 76.44
N TRP A 858 4.39 -0.59 77.62
CA TRP A 858 5.20 0.62 77.76
C TRP A 858 5.98 0.64 79.09
N GLU A 859 7.24 1.11 79.06
CA GLU A 859 8.26 0.75 80.07
C GLU A 859 7.97 1.12 81.55
N ASN A 860 7.03 2.02 81.83
CA ASN A 860 6.76 2.56 83.17
C ASN A 860 5.26 2.78 83.41
N THR A 861 4.78 2.81 84.66
CA THR A 861 3.37 3.15 84.96
C THR A 861 3.07 4.61 84.62
N ILE A 862 1.97 4.88 83.92
CA ILE A 862 1.56 6.22 83.46
C ILE A 862 0.21 6.60 84.07
N ASP A 863 0.07 7.84 84.56
CA ASP A 863 -1.13 8.33 85.26
C ASP A 863 -2.40 8.25 84.39
N SER A 864 -2.26 8.51 83.08
CA SER A 864 -3.35 8.38 82.11
C SER A 864 -2.85 8.22 80.67
N VAL A 865 -3.24 7.14 80.00
CA VAL A 865 -3.02 6.89 78.57
C VAL A 865 -4.37 6.90 77.85
N LEU A 866 -4.48 7.63 76.76
CA LEU A 866 -5.65 7.62 75.86
C LEU A 866 -5.32 6.75 74.66
N ILE A 867 -6.16 5.75 74.38
CA ILE A 867 -6.00 4.85 73.23
C ILE A 867 -7.23 5.03 72.31
N THR A 868 -6.96 5.14 71.01
CA THR A 868 -7.97 5.41 69.99
C THR A 868 -7.59 4.66 68.72
N VAL A 869 -8.50 3.85 68.17
CA VAL A 869 -8.32 3.24 66.85
C VAL A 869 -9.20 3.97 65.84
N ILE A 870 -8.60 4.33 64.71
CA ILE A 870 -9.27 4.99 63.59
C ILE A 870 -9.14 4.07 62.38
N GLY A 871 -10.25 3.55 61.88
CA GLY A 871 -10.32 2.70 60.67
C GLY A 871 -11.09 3.36 59.53
N PRO A 872 -11.44 2.61 58.48
CA PRO A 872 -12.09 3.12 57.27
C PRO A 872 -13.35 3.97 57.50
N GLU A 873 -14.17 3.63 58.50
CA GLU A 873 -15.42 4.35 58.83
C GLU A 873 -15.26 5.45 59.89
N GLY A 874 -14.06 5.65 60.45
CA GLY A 874 -13.80 6.65 61.49
C GLY A 874 -13.26 6.04 62.79
N ILE A 875 -13.67 6.57 63.94
CA ILE A 875 -13.18 6.13 65.25
C ILE A 875 -13.98 4.91 65.73
N TYR A 876 -13.27 3.86 66.13
CA TYR A 876 -13.84 2.60 66.61
C TYR A 876 -13.96 2.60 68.14
N GLU A 877 -14.94 1.87 68.66
CA GLU A 877 -15.03 1.58 70.10
C GLU A 877 -14.04 0.48 70.50
N LEU A 878 -13.51 0.57 71.73
CA LEU A 878 -12.49 -0.35 72.25
C LEU A 878 -13.02 -1.08 73.47
N THR A 879 -12.79 -2.39 73.49
CA THR A 879 -13.12 -3.26 74.62
C THR A 879 -11.82 -3.70 75.29
N LYS A 880 -11.57 -3.28 76.54
CA LYS A 880 -10.37 -3.73 77.29
C LYS A 880 -10.57 -5.17 77.74
N VAL A 881 -9.56 -6.00 77.49
CA VAL A 881 -9.46 -7.37 78.01
C VAL A 881 -8.86 -7.31 79.42
N THR A 882 -9.55 -7.90 80.39
CA THR A 882 -9.17 -7.90 81.81
C THR A 882 -9.10 -9.34 82.35
N THR A 883 -8.04 -9.69 83.05
CA THR A 883 -7.85 -11.04 83.61
C THR A 883 -8.54 -11.19 84.97
N LEU A 884 -9.50 -12.11 85.07
CA LEU A 884 -10.30 -12.30 86.29
C LEU A 884 -9.55 -13.05 87.41
N SER A 885 -8.76 -14.06 87.06
CA SER A 885 -7.86 -14.73 88.01
C SER A 885 -6.72 -15.47 87.34
N ASP A 886 -5.48 -15.12 87.72
CA ASP A 886 -4.29 -15.93 87.44
C ASP A 886 -4.20 -17.08 88.47
N THR A 887 -4.80 -18.22 88.13
CA THR A 887 -4.64 -19.46 88.91
C THR A 887 -4.11 -20.60 88.05
N ASN A 888 -2.78 -20.77 88.13
CA ASN A 888 -1.98 -21.90 87.64
C ASN A 888 -1.53 -21.82 86.17
N THR A 889 -0.20 -21.86 85.96
CA THR A 889 0.50 -21.67 84.68
C THR A 889 0.42 -22.89 83.73
N THR A 890 -0.71 -23.61 83.75
CA THR A 890 -1.00 -24.79 82.91
C THR A 890 -2.47 -24.82 82.45
N THR A 891 -3.21 -23.73 82.66
CA THR A 891 -4.62 -23.55 82.32
C THR A 891 -4.82 -22.14 81.78
N VAL A 892 -5.66 -21.98 80.75
CA VAL A 892 -5.98 -20.67 80.15
C VAL A 892 -6.63 -19.76 81.20
N PRO A 893 -6.23 -18.48 81.34
CA PRO A 893 -6.87 -17.56 82.27
C PRO A 893 -8.29 -17.20 81.82
N GLU A 894 -9.20 -17.02 82.78
CA GLU A 894 -10.53 -16.46 82.49
C GLU A 894 -10.40 -14.94 82.22
N PHE A 895 -10.83 -14.52 81.03
CA PHE A 895 -10.91 -13.12 80.63
C PHE A 895 -12.31 -12.54 80.87
N SER A 896 -12.36 -11.24 81.15
CA SER A 896 -13.55 -10.40 81.11
C SER A 896 -13.35 -9.20 80.20
N TYR A 897 -14.47 -8.62 79.76
CA TYR A 897 -14.51 -7.53 78.81
C TYR A 897 -15.05 -6.27 79.49
N GLU A 898 -14.33 -5.14 79.35
CA GLU A 898 -14.81 -3.81 79.72
C GLU A 898 -15.05 -3.00 78.43
N GLU A 899 -16.33 -2.85 78.05
CA GLU A 899 -16.78 -2.06 76.91
C GLU A 899 -16.42 -0.58 77.05
N ASN A 900 -16.34 0.14 75.92
CA ASN A 900 -16.27 1.62 75.87
C ASN A 900 -15.02 2.22 76.56
N MET A 901 -13.90 1.49 76.59
CA MET A 901 -12.67 1.85 77.30
C MET A 901 -11.65 2.59 76.41
N GLN A 902 -11.68 3.93 76.42
CA GLN A 902 -10.68 4.78 75.75
C GLN A 902 -9.48 5.17 76.63
N TRP A 903 -9.56 5.00 77.96
CA TRP A 903 -8.52 5.46 78.88
C TRP A 903 -7.97 4.31 79.73
N VAL A 904 -6.65 4.20 79.80
CA VAL A 904 -5.91 3.34 80.72
C VAL A 904 -5.28 4.22 81.80
N LEU A 905 -5.34 3.81 83.07
CA LEU A 905 -4.88 4.58 84.23
C LEU A 905 -4.00 3.69 85.11
N ASP A 906 -2.89 4.22 85.61
CA ASP A 906 -1.96 3.57 86.58
C ASP A 906 -1.38 2.20 86.11
N ASP A 907 -1.33 1.95 84.80
CA ASP A 907 -0.97 0.64 84.18
C ASP A 907 0.35 0.71 83.38
N THR A 908 0.95 -0.45 83.07
CA THR A 908 2.15 -0.58 82.19
C THR A 908 1.83 -1.20 80.83
N ALA A 909 0.64 -1.79 80.68
CA ALA A 909 0.21 -2.41 79.44
C ALA A 909 -1.32 -2.34 79.32
N ALA A 910 -1.84 -2.55 78.12
CA ALA A 910 -3.26 -2.80 77.91
C ALA A 910 -3.50 -3.65 76.66
N VAL A 911 -4.49 -4.54 76.74
CA VAL A 911 -4.92 -5.41 75.65
C VAL A 911 -6.37 -5.07 75.31
N PHE A 912 -6.66 -4.89 74.03
CA PHE A 912 -8.00 -4.56 73.52
C PHE A 912 -8.40 -5.48 72.39
N VAL A 913 -9.72 -5.64 72.21
CA VAL A 913 -10.30 -6.24 71.02
C VAL A 913 -11.04 -5.18 70.21
N LEU A 914 -10.87 -5.23 68.89
CA LEU A 914 -11.55 -4.41 67.88
C LEU A 914 -12.50 -5.26 67.03
N THR A 915 -13.73 -4.80 66.83
CA THR A 915 -14.74 -5.36 65.91
C THR A 915 -15.34 -4.23 65.06
N THR A 916 -16.19 -4.54 64.07
CA THR A 916 -16.81 -3.54 63.19
C THR A 916 -17.84 -2.65 63.93
N PRO A 917 -17.96 -1.34 63.59
CA PRO A 917 -18.81 -0.41 64.35
C PRO A 917 -20.33 -0.65 64.20
N SER A 918 -20.74 -1.52 63.27
CA SER A 918 -22.13 -1.92 63.02
C SER A 918 -22.65 -3.01 63.97
N ALA A 919 -21.77 -3.71 64.70
CA ALA A 919 -22.06 -4.99 65.37
C ALA A 919 -22.85 -4.86 66.70
N PHE A 920 -24.12 -4.43 66.65
CA PHE A 920 -25.04 -4.39 67.81
C PHE A 920 -26.45 -4.94 67.51
N SER A 921 -26.55 -6.03 66.75
CA SER A 921 -27.79 -6.75 66.43
C SER A 921 -27.54 -8.27 66.43
N GLU A 922 -28.34 -9.06 67.18
CA GLU A 922 -28.07 -10.49 67.42
C GLU A 922 -28.15 -11.39 66.17
N GLU A 923 -28.70 -10.89 65.06
CA GLU A 923 -28.93 -11.65 63.82
C GLU A 923 -27.83 -11.44 62.75
N GLU A 924 -26.88 -10.51 62.98
CA GLU A 924 -25.80 -10.15 62.04
C GLU A 924 -24.39 -10.48 62.60
N ILE A 925 -24.30 -11.20 63.73
CA ILE A 925 -23.05 -11.43 64.47
C ILE A 925 -22.23 -12.64 63.99
N ALA A 926 -22.86 -13.64 63.38
CA ALA A 926 -22.13 -14.76 62.80
C ALA A 926 -21.42 -14.31 61.51
N HIS A 927 -20.09 -14.51 61.44
CA HIS A 927 -19.27 -14.41 60.22
C HIS A 927 -18.97 -12.98 59.73
N ALA A 928 -19.02 -11.98 60.62
CA ALA A 928 -18.55 -10.62 60.30
C ALA A 928 -17.02 -10.53 60.21
N THR A 929 -16.52 -9.88 59.16
CA THR A 929 -15.10 -9.49 58.98
C THR A 929 -14.88 -8.01 59.29
N LEU A 930 -13.64 -7.61 59.56
CA LEU A 930 -13.25 -6.20 59.58
C LEU A 930 -13.18 -5.64 58.16
N LEU A 931 -13.64 -4.39 58.00
CA LEU A 931 -13.64 -3.69 56.71
C LEU A 931 -12.22 -3.44 56.21
N GLU A 932 -11.97 -3.73 54.94
CA GLU A 932 -10.68 -3.47 54.29
C GLU A 932 -10.22 -2.01 54.40
N GLY A 933 -8.89 -1.83 54.43
CA GLY A 933 -8.21 -0.57 54.33
C GLY A 933 -7.42 -0.18 55.57
N ARG A 934 -7.09 1.11 55.67
CA ARG A 934 -6.15 1.62 56.65
C ARG A 934 -6.75 1.81 58.03
N TYR A 935 -6.10 1.19 59.02
CA TYR A 935 -6.33 1.39 60.44
C TYR A 935 -5.15 2.12 61.08
N GLN A 936 -5.43 2.90 62.11
CA GLN A 936 -4.48 3.72 62.84
C GLN A 936 -4.76 3.60 64.35
N VAL A 937 -3.91 2.87 65.07
CA VAL A 937 -3.87 2.90 66.53
C VAL A 937 -3.11 4.15 66.96
N VAL A 938 -3.72 5.00 67.79
CA VAL A 938 -3.11 6.17 68.41
C VAL A 938 -3.09 5.96 69.91
N VAL A 939 -1.90 6.00 70.50
CA VAL A 939 -1.66 5.89 71.95
C VAL A 939 -1.06 7.20 72.45
N SER A 940 -1.89 8.02 73.09
CA SER A 940 -1.57 9.37 73.58
C SER A 940 -1.18 9.36 75.07
N MET A 941 0.05 9.78 75.38
CA MET A 941 0.65 9.78 76.72
C MET A 941 1.13 11.17 77.15
N PRO A 942 1.09 11.56 78.44
CA PRO A 942 1.62 12.84 78.92
C PRO A 942 3.11 12.98 78.59
N SER A 943 3.53 14.12 78.03
CA SER A 943 4.90 14.30 77.51
C SER A 943 6.02 14.32 78.57
N ASP A 944 5.66 14.29 79.85
CA ASP A 944 6.56 14.17 81.00
C ASP A 944 6.53 12.77 81.67
N GLN A 945 5.72 11.84 81.13
CA GLN A 945 5.63 10.43 81.54
C GLN A 945 5.75 9.44 80.38
N ALA A 946 5.66 9.90 79.13
CA ALA A 946 5.82 9.09 77.93
C ALA A 946 7.21 8.41 77.89
N PRO A 947 7.29 7.08 77.73
CA PRO A 947 8.54 6.37 77.56
C PRO A 947 9.07 6.48 76.12
N ASP A 948 10.37 6.22 75.94
CA ASP A 948 11.05 6.31 74.64
C ASP A 948 10.54 5.29 73.60
N SER A 949 9.85 4.23 74.04
CA SER A 949 9.11 3.32 73.17
C SER A 949 7.75 2.93 73.78
N VAL A 950 6.77 2.74 72.90
CA VAL A 950 5.48 2.10 73.20
C VAL A 950 5.36 0.96 72.21
N PHE A 951 5.44 -0.28 72.71
CA PHE A 951 5.26 -1.45 71.88
C PHE A 951 3.76 -1.62 71.57
N ILE A 952 3.45 -1.83 70.30
CA ILE A 952 2.09 -2.07 69.81
C ILE A 952 2.17 -3.31 68.92
N ASP A 953 1.58 -4.40 69.37
CA ASP A 953 1.43 -5.65 68.62
C ASP A 953 -0.04 -5.82 68.23
N ILE A 954 -0.28 -6.26 66.99
CA ILE A 954 -1.62 -6.31 66.40
C ILE A 954 -1.77 -7.66 65.72
N GLN A 955 -2.63 -8.49 66.30
CA GLN A 955 -2.86 -9.86 65.84
C GLN A 955 -4.27 -9.95 65.24
N GLY A 956 -4.35 -10.35 63.97
CA GLY A 956 -5.61 -10.73 63.32
C GLY A 956 -6.12 -12.03 63.94
N ILE A 957 -7.36 -12.03 64.39
CA ILE A 957 -8.05 -13.22 64.87
C ILE A 957 -9.19 -13.52 63.90
N TYR A 958 -9.07 -14.67 63.24
CA TYR A 958 -10.04 -15.22 62.31
C TYR A 958 -11.03 -16.08 63.09
N GLN A 959 -12.29 -16.14 62.64
CA GLN A 959 -13.26 -17.06 63.22
C GLN A 959 -12.97 -18.48 62.73
N ALA A 960 -12.87 -19.44 63.66
CA ALA A 960 -12.65 -20.84 63.34
C ALA A 960 -13.85 -21.45 62.58
N PRO A 961 -13.60 -22.41 61.66
CA PRO A 961 -14.65 -23.01 60.84
C PRO A 961 -15.64 -23.83 61.68
N MET A 962 -16.86 -23.98 61.19
CA MET A 962 -17.91 -24.77 61.84
C MET A 962 -18.25 -25.99 60.98
N ILE A 963 -18.60 -27.11 61.61
CA ILE A 963 -19.08 -28.30 60.91
C ILE A 963 -20.09 -29.05 61.80
N ASP A 964 -21.17 -29.52 61.20
CA ASP A 964 -22.14 -30.44 61.79
C ASP A 964 -22.42 -31.58 60.81
N LEU A 965 -22.85 -32.74 61.33
CA LEU A 965 -22.99 -33.98 60.57
C LEU A 965 -24.35 -34.63 60.84
N GLU A 966 -25.15 -34.78 59.80
CA GLU A 966 -26.33 -35.64 59.81
C GLU A 966 -26.00 -37.00 59.15
N VAL A 967 -26.56 -38.08 59.70
CA VAL A 967 -26.39 -39.45 59.15
C VAL A 967 -27.76 -40.09 58.89
N SER A 968 -27.97 -40.47 57.64
CA SER A 968 -29.18 -41.09 57.10
C SER A 968 -28.90 -42.57 56.76
N LYS A 969 -29.85 -43.48 57.01
CA LYS A 969 -29.71 -44.92 56.68
C LYS A 969 -30.61 -45.28 55.50
N ASN A 970 -29.98 -45.61 54.38
CA ASN A 970 -30.59 -46.25 53.21
C ASN A 970 -30.59 -47.79 53.41
N THR A 971 -31.02 -48.56 52.40
CA THR A 971 -31.33 -50.00 52.55
C THR A 971 -30.18 -50.81 53.18
N ASN A 972 -28.94 -50.61 52.70
CA ASN A 972 -27.72 -51.18 53.27
C ASN A 972 -26.59 -50.15 53.47
N ASP A 973 -26.79 -48.90 53.03
CA ASP A 973 -25.78 -47.85 52.97
C ASP A 973 -26.13 -46.68 53.90
N TYR A 974 -25.13 -45.89 54.28
CA TYR A 974 -25.26 -44.70 55.11
C TYR A 974 -24.90 -43.45 54.32
N GLU A 975 -25.74 -42.43 54.42
CA GLU A 975 -25.58 -41.14 53.78
C GLU A 975 -25.13 -40.13 54.85
N LEU A 976 -23.91 -39.61 54.68
CA LEU A 976 -23.24 -38.67 55.58
C LEU A 976 -23.38 -37.28 54.96
N THR A 977 -24.30 -36.46 55.45
CA THR A 977 -24.48 -35.07 54.99
C THR A 977 -23.87 -34.13 56.01
N THR A 978 -22.83 -33.39 55.62
CA THR A 978 -22.27 -32.33 56.44
C THR A 978 -22.90 -30.99 56.08
N ASN A 979 -23.09 -30.14 57.08
CA ASN A 979 -23.30 -28.71 56.89
C ASN A 979 -22.15 -28.00 57.59
N TYR A 980 -21.49 -27.07 56.91
CA TYR A 980 -20.29 -26.43 57.41
C TYR A 980 -20.27 -24.93 57.10
N TRP A 981 -19.36 -24.23 57.76
CA TRP A 981 -19.00 -22.85 57.46
C TRP A 981 -17.49 -22.71 57.55
N SER A 982 -16.88 -21.96 56.63
CA SER A 982 -15.47 -21.59 56.67
C SER A 982 -15.29 -20.15 56.23
N LEU A 983 -14.31 -19.47 56.84
CA LEU A 983 -13.88 -18.16 56.36
C LEU A 983 -13.06 -18.28 55.07
N VAL A 984 -12.48 -19.45 54.78
CA VAL A 984 -11.53 -19.64 53.67
C VAL A 984 -12.01 -20.78 52.74
N PRO A 985 -12.95 -20.53 51.82
CA PRO A 985 -13.54 -21.57 50.96
C PRO A 985 -12.50 -22.40 50.20
N ASP A 986 -11.64 -21.73 49.44
CA ASP A 986 -10.72 -22.34 48.47
C ASP A 986 -9.62 -23.24 49.07
N SER A 987 -9.46 -23.26 50.40
CA SER A 987 -8.52 -24.14 51.12
C SER A 987 -9.19 -25.16 52.05
N SER A 988 -10.53 -25.20 52.08
CA SER A 988 -11.29 -26.01 53.06
C SER A 988 -11.47 -27.47 52.64
N HIS A 989 -11.17 -28.38 53.57
CA HIS A 989 -11.24 -29.83 53.39
C HIS A 989 -12.05 -30.49 54.51
N ILE A 990 -12.79 -31.56 54.17
CA ILE A 990 -13.63 -32.33 55.09
C ILE A 990 -13.16 -33.79 55.16
N SER A 991 -12.89 -34.28 56.37
CA SER A 991 -12.41 -35.64 56.62
C SER A 991 -13.45 -36.44 57.40
N TYR A 992 -14.00 -37.50 56.81
CA TYR A 992 -15.06 -38.33 57.38
C TYR A 992 -14.49 -39.58 58.08
N TYR A 993 -15.03 -39.95 59.25
CA TYR A 993 -14.59 -41.09 60.05
C TYR A 993 -15.74 -42.01 60.49
N VAL A 994 -15.45 -43.31 60.61
CA VAL A 994 -16.32 -44.31 61.24
C VAL A 994 -15.53 -45.13 62.27
N ASN A 995 -16.07 -45.28 63.48
CA ASN A 995 -15.45 -46.00 64.61
C ASN A 995 -13.98 -45.60 64.93
N GLY A 996 -13.56 -44.41 64.49
CA GLY A 996 -12.20 -43.87 64.64
C GLY A 996 -11.25 -44.14 63.46
N GLU A 997 -11.70 -44.86 62.43
CA GLU A 997 -10.96 -45.04 61.17
C GLU A 997 -11.42 -44.01 60.12
N LEU A 998 -10.48 -43.55 59.28
CA LEU A 998 -10.74 -42.57 58.22
C LEU A 998 -11.45 -43.24 57.04
N ILE A 999 -12.60 -42.70 56.62
CA ILE A 999 -13.33 -43.13 55.42
C ILE A 999 -12.73 -42.45 54.18
N THR A 1000 -12.70 -41.12 54.17
CA THR A 1000 -12.23 -40.31 53.03
C THR A 1000 -11.88 -38.88 53.46
N HIS A 1001 -11.15 -38.16 52.61
CA HIS A 1001 -11.19 -36.70 52.57
C HIS A 1001 -12.05 -36.27 51.37
N VAL A 1002 -12.62 -35.07 51.43
CA VAL A 1002 -13.41 -34.42 50.37
C VAL A 1002 -13.01 -32.93 50.37
N GLU A 1003 -12.80 -32.34 49.20
CA GLU A 1003 -12.64 -30.88 49.06
C GLU A 1003 -14.02 -30.23 49.28
N ALA A 1004 -14.09 -29.15 50.06
CA ALA A 1004 -15.35 -28.49 50.34
C ALA A 1004 -15.73 -27.56 49.17
N GLU A 1005 -16.32 -28.11 48.11
CA GLU A 1005 -16.62 -27.34 46.88
C GLU A 1005 -17.92 -26.53 46.98
N ASN A 1006 -18.92 -27.01 47.72
CA ASN A 1006 -20.29 -26.47 47.69
C ASN A 1006 -20.54 -25.28 48.64
N PHE A 1007 -19.72 -24.22 48.55
CA PHE A 1007 -19.88 -22.97 49.33
C PHE A 1007 -20.88 -21.96 48.73
N ASP A 1008 -21.51 -21.15 49.60
CA ASP A 1008 -22.35 -20.00 49.26
C ASP A 1008 -21.65 -18.64 49.47
N GLU A 1009 -22.34 -17.54 49.13
CA GLU A 1009 -21.79 -16.16 49.21
C GLU A 1009 -21.52 -15.67 50.65
N PHE A 1010 -21.80 -16.48 51.67
CA PHE A 1010 -21.56 -16.20 53.09
C PHE A 1010 -20.59 -17.22 53.74
N GLY A 1011 -19.98 -18.10 52.94
CA GLY A 1011 -19.03 -19.12 53.41
C GLY A 1011 -19.68 -20.35 54.05
N TYR A 1012 -20.99 -20.54 53.95
CA TYR A 1012 -21.64 -21.80 54.34
C TYR A 1012 -21.59 -22.81 53.19
N GLY A 1013 -21.51 -24.11 53.48
CA GLY A 1013 -21.62 -25.15 52.47
C GLY A 1013 -22.17 -26.47 52.99
N SER A 1014 -22.42 -27.41 52.08
CA SER A 1014 -22.88 -28.76 52.41
C SER A 1014 -22.39 -29.81 51.42
N GLU A 1015 -21.77 -30.87 51.93
CA GLU A 1015 -21.32 -32.03 51.17
C GLU A 1015 -22.11 -33.27 51.59
N THR A 1016 -22.20 -34.26 50.71
CA THR A 1016 -22.85 -35.55 51.02
C THR A 1016 -22.06 -36.74 50.47
N TYR A 1017 -21.75 -37.70 51.34
CA TYR A 1017 -20.97 -38.89 51.03
C TYR A 1017 -21.73 -40.18 51.39
N THR A 1018 -21.62 -41.23 50.58
CA THR A 1018 -22.29 -42.53 50.83
C THR A 1018 -21.28 -43.60 51.25
N TYR A 1019 -21.53 -44.24 52.40
CA TYR A 1019 -20.69 -45.29 53.00
C TYR A 1019 -21.45 -46.63 53.08
N SER A 1020 -20.85 -47.68 52.52
CA SER A 1020 -21.34 -49.07 52.60
C SER A 1020 -20.45 -49.89 53.55
N PRO A 1021 -21.00 -50.57 54.58
CA PRO A 1021 -20.19 -51.43 55.46
C PRO A 1021 -19.73 -52.73 54.77
N ASP A 1022 -18.61 -53.29 55.23
CA ASP A 1022 -18.22 -54.67 54.96
C ASP A 1022 -19.13 -55.67 55.69
N VAL A 1023 -19.22 -56.90 55.17
CA VAL A 1023 -20.16 -57.93 55.67
C VAL A 1023 -19.80 -58.42 57.08
N ILE A 1024 -20.59 -58.03 58.07
CA ILE A 1024 -20.53 -58.50 59.45
C ILE A 1024 -21.39 -59.77 59.67
N ALA A 1025 -21.07 -60.56 60.71
CA ALA A 1025 -21.70 -61.86 61.00
C ALA A 1025 -22.72 -61.83 62.15
N GLU A 1026 -22.73 -60.76 62.96
CA GLU A 1026 -23.66 -60.48 64.06
C GLU A 1026 -24.00 -58.97 64.00
N GLU A 1027 -24.86 -58.45 64.89
CA GLU A 1027 -25.17 -57.01 64.95
C GLU A 1027 -23.95 -56.18 65.42
N ASP A 1028 -23.67 -55.05 64.77
CA ASP A 1028 -22.60 -54.12 65.16
C ASP A 1028 -23.07 -52.65 65.15
N THR A 1029 -22.34 -51.78 65.86
CA THR A 1029 -22.64 -50.36 66.07
C THR A 1029 -21.63 -49.46 65.35
N LEU A 1030 -22.14 -48.51 64.57
CA LEU A 1030 -21.36 -47.52 63.85
C LEU A 1030 -21.43 -46.16 64.53
N ILE A 1031 -20.28 -45.51 64.68
CA ILE A 1031 -20.11 -44.18 65.26
C ILE A 1031 -19.42 -43.29 64.22
N PHE A 1032 -20.04 -42.19 63.83
CA PHE A 1032 -19.53 -41.28 62.78
C PHE A 1032 -19.17 -39.90 63.35
N TYR A 1033 -18.16 -39.27 62.75
CA TYR A 1033 -17.88 -37.84 62.89
C TYR A 1033 -17.11 -37.32 61.67
N ALA A 1034 -17.10 -36.00 61.49
CA ALA A 1034 -16.31 -35.32 60.47
C ALA A 1034 -15.36 -34.29 61.11
N LEU A 1035 -14.28 -33.96 60.41
CA LEU A 1035 -13.40 -32.81 60.68
C LEU A 1035 -13.49 -31.83 59.51
N ILE A 1036 -13.35 -30.53 59.78
CA ILE A 1036 -13.06 -29.49 58.79
C ILE A 1036 -11.71 -28.84 59.11
N ASP A 1037 -10.89 -28.64 58.07
CA ASP A 1037 -9.60 -27.96 58.10
C ASP A 1037 -9.59 -26.89 56.98
N ASP A 1038 -9.35 -25.63 57.32
CA ASP A 1038 -9.31 -24.49 56.39
C ASP A 1038 -7.88 -24.02 56.09
N SER A 1039 -6.86 -24.71 56.62
CA SER A 1039 -5.43 -24.34 56.58
C SER A 1039 -5.04 -23.04 57.31
N PHE A 1040 -5.97 -22.34 57.96
CA PHE A 1040 -5.72 -21.07 58.68
C PHE A 1040 -5.98 -21.17 60.19
N ASN A 1041 -6.96 -21.98 60.59
CA ASN A 1041 -7.38 -22.22 61.96
C ASN A 1041 -7.06 -23.67 62.38
N PRO A 1042 -7.02 -23.98 63.69
CA PRO A 1042 -6.96 -25.36 64.16
C PRO A 1042 -8.21 -26.15 63.68
N PRO A 1043 -8.08 -27.36 63.13
CA PRO A 1043 -9.21 -28.13 62.60
C PRO A 1043 -10.32 -28.37 63.63
N GLN A 1044 -11.58 -28.27 63.20
CA GLN A 1044 -12.77 -28.40 64.05
C GLN A 1044 -13.54 -29.68 63.75
N SER A 1045 -14.18 -30.25 64.78
CA SER A 1045 -14.90 -31.53 64.69
C SER A 1045 -16.41 -31.36 64.78
N SER A 1046 -17.14 -32.16 64.01
CA SER A 1046 -18.60 -32.25 64.12
C SER A 1046 -19.02 -32.82 65.47
N ASN A 1047 -20.33 -32.77 65.76
CA ASN A 1047 -20.91 -33.67 66.75
C ASN A 1047 -20.63 -35.13 66.35
N ILE A 1048 -20.43 -35.99 67.36
CA ILE A 1048 -20.30 -37.43 67.15
C ILE A 1048 -21.71 -38.03 67.10
N ILE A 1049 -21.98 -38.84 66.07
CA ILE A 1049 -23.26 -39.54 65.89
C ILE A 1049 -23.04 -41.02 66.21
N ASP A 1050 -23.69 -41.53 67.25
CA ASP A 1050 -23.56 -42.88 67.78
C ASP A 1050 -24.89 -43.69 67.75
N ASP A 1051 -24.89 -44.89 68.35
CA ASP A 1051 -26.03 -45.83 68.44
C ASP A 1051 -26.64 -46.30 67.08
N ILE A 1052 -25.93 -46.19 65.96
CA ILE A 1052 -26.39 -46.68 64.63
C ILE A 1052 -26.12 -48.19 64.48
N ILE A 1053 -27.18 -49.01 64.42
CA ILE A 1053 -27.10 -50.48 64.37
C ILE A 1053 -27.19 -51.00 62.91
N HIS A 1054 -26.31 -51.95 62.57
CA HIS A 1054 -26.35 -52.76 61.33
C HIS A 1054 -26.47 -54.26 61.67
N ALA A 1055 -27.19 -55.04 60.85
CA ALA A 1055 -27.50 -56.45 61.10
C ALA A 1055 -27.74 -57.23 59.77
N PRO A 1056 -27.39 -58.53 59.67
CA PRO A 1056 -27.61 -59.36 58.48
C PRO A 1056 -29.02 -59.99 58.41
N ASP A 1057 -29.47 -60.36 57.20
CA ASP A 1057 -30.84 -60.90 56.99
C ASP A 1057 -30.99 -62.37 57.44
N PHE A 1058 -30.00 -63.21 57.18
CA PHE A 1058 -30.02 -64.64 57.50
C PHE A 1058 -28.64 -65.16 57.88
N TYR A 1059 -28.50 -65.64 59.12
CA TYR A 1059 -27.22 -66.08 59.69
C TYR A 1059 -27.39 -67.31 60.60
N GLY A 1060 -26.29 -67.87 61.10
CA GLY A 1060 -26.31 -68.98 62.05
C GLY A 1060 -25.06 -69.86 61.96
N THR A 1061 -25.07 -71.03 62.61
CA THR A 1061 -23.92 -71.96 62.61
C THR A 1061 -24.26 -73.38 62.15
N ILE A 1062 -23.33 -74.04 61.48
CA ILE A 1062 -23.43 -75.46 61.10
C ILE A 1062 -22.57 -76.30 62.05
N SER A 1063 -23.19 -77.21 62.80
CA SER A 1063 -22.50 -78.07 63.78
C SER A 1063 -22.43 -79.54 63.34
N PHE A 1064 -21.34 -80.22 63.71
CA PHE A 1064 -21.07 -81.62 63.35
C PHE A 1064 -20.85 -82.50 64.59
N PRO A 1065 -21.01 -83.82 64.50
CA PRO A 1065 -20.66 -84.73 65.60
C PRO A 1065 -19.15 -84.65 65.89
N GLU A 1066 -18.72 -84.76 67.16
CA GLU A 1066 -17.32 -84.55 67.60
C GLU A 1066 -16.24 -85.21 66.72
N SER A 1067 -16.54 -86.37 66.12
CA SER A 1067 -15.62 -87.10 65.23
C SER A 1067 -15.43 -86.49 63.83
N ALA A 1068 -16.13 -85.40 63.51
CA ALA A 1068 -16.24 -84.80 62.19
C ALA A 1068 -16.13 -83.26 62.19
N ASP A 1069 -15.78 -82.65 63.32
CA ASP A 1069 -15.77 -81.19 63.53
C ASP A 1069 -14.92 -80.40 62.50
N SER A 1070 -13.92 -81.03 61.88
CA SER A 1070 -13.13 -80.45 60.79
C SER A 1070 -13.88 -80.27 59.46
N LEU A 1071 -15.14 -80.71 59.36
CA LEU A 1071 -15.97 -80.58 58.15
C LEU A 1071 -16.86 -79.34 58.15
N LYS A 1072 -17.03 -78.64 59.28
CA LYS A 1072 -17.97 -77.51 59.38
C LYS A 1072 -17.53 -76.24 58.65
N SER A 1073 -16.24 -76.12 58.32
CA SER A 1073 -15.65 -74.96 57.65
C SER A 1073 -15.49 -75.20 56.15
N GLY A 1074 -15.76 -74.18 55.35
CA GLY A 1074 -15.71 -74.29 53.88
C GLY A 1074 -16.90 -75.04 53.26
N LEU A 1075 -17.99 -75.24 54.01
CA LEU A 1075 -19.24 -75.75 53.47
C LEU A 1075 -19.99 -74.63 52.78
N ARG A 1076 -20.57 -74.91 51.61
CA ARG A 1076 -21.55 -74.00 51.02
C ARG A 1076 -22.92 -74.27 51.63
N ILE A 1077 -23.47 -73.23 52.25
CA ILE A 1077 -24.89 -73.11 52.55
C ILE A 1077 -25.52 -72.18 51.50
N PHE A 1078 -26.70 -72.53 51.01
CA PHE A 1078 -27.36 -71.82 49.92
C PHE A 1078 -28.88 -71.89 50.06
N ILE A 1079 -29.56 -70.94 49.41
CA ILE A 1079 -30.99 -70.94 49.21
C ILE A 1079 -31.29 -71.65 47.88
N ASP A 1080 -31.98 -72.79 47.95
CA ASP A 1080 -32.49 -73.51 46.79
C ASP A 1080 -33.85 -72.90 46.39
N GLU A 1081 -33.82 -71.93 45.47
CA GLU A 1081 -35.02 -71.22 45.02
C GLU A 1081 -35.86 -72.01 44.00
N ASP A 1082 -35.28 -72.96 43.26
CA ASP A 1082 -35.99 -73.70 42.19
C ASP A 1082 -36.44 -75.12 42.60
N VAL A 1083 -35.95 -75.60 43.74
CA VAL A 1083 -36.33 -76.84 44.43
C VAL A 1083 -35.83 -78.11 43.70
N ASP A 1084 -34.76 -78.02 42.90
CA ASP A 1084 -34.00 -79.17 42.37
C ASP A 1084 -33.22 -79.93 43.47
N GLY A 1085 -32.78 -79.21 44.49
CA GLY A 1085 -31.96 -79.73 45.59
C GLY A 1085 -30.49 -79.87 45.29
N SER A 1086 -29.96 -79.18 44.28
CA SER A 1086 -28.53 -79.11 43.95
C SER A 1086 -28.11 -77.65 43.87
N PHE A 1087 -26.94 -77.30 44.39
CA PHE A 1087 -26.39 -75.96 44.17
C PHE A 1087 -26.03 -75.77 42.68
N ASP A 1088 -26.73 -74.87 42.01
CA ASP A 1088 -26.71 -74.56 40.58
C ASP A 1088 -27.08 -73.07 40.31
N VAL A 1089 -26.09 -72.19 40.44
CA VAL A 1089 -26.18 -70.79 39.99
C VAL A 1089 -26.23 -70.62 38.45
N ALA A 1090 -26.31 -71.70 37.65
CA ALA A 1090 -26.21 -71.64 36.19
C ALA A 1090 -27.53 -71.99 35.46
N SER A 1091 -28.40 -72.83 36.03
CA SER A 1091 -29.76 -73.05 35.52
C SER A 1091 -30.76 -71.99 36.00
N THR A 1092 -30.57 -71.50 37.24
CA THR A 1092 -31.33 -70.40 37.85
C THR A 1092 -30.99 -69.01 37.30
N GLY A 1093 -29.83 -68.87 36.65
CA GLY A 1093 -29.33 -67.58 36.14
C GLY A 1093 -28.55 -66.74 37.16
N GLY A 1094 -28.19 -67.33 38.31
CA GLY A 1094 -27.37 -66.69 39.34
C GLY A 1094 -28.14 -66.29 40.60
N LEU A 1095 -29.37 -66.78 40.77
CA LEU A 1095 -30.29 -66.35 41.84
C LEU A 1095 -30.08 -67.06 43.19
N GLU A 1096 -29.48 -68.26 43.22
CA GLU A 1096 -29.19 -68.95 44.48
C GLU A 1096 -28.19 -68.16 45.37
N LEU A 1097 -28.73 -67.41 46.33
CA LEU A 1097 -27.94 -66.76 47.38
C LEU A 1097 -27.19 -67.83 48.21
N PHE A 1098 -25.90 -67.63 48.44
CA PHE A 1098 -25.07 -68.58 49.18
C PHE A 1098 -23.99 -67.91 50.02
N ASN A 1099 -23.57 -68.61 51.08
CA ASN A 1099 -22.40 -68.28 51.88
C ASN A 1099 -21.46 -69.51 51.97
N VAL A 1100 -20.23 -69.31 52.45
CA VAL A 1100 -19.25 -70.39 52.69
C VAL A 1100 -18.71 -70.27 54.11
N THR A 1101 -18.91 -71.32 54.92
CA THR A 1101 -18.79 -71.23 56.38
C THR A 1101 -17.38 -70.94 56.92
N GLY A 1102 -17.36 -70.18 58.03
CA GLY A 1102 -16.18 -69.87 58.84
C GLY A 1102 -15.54 -71.09 59.53
N GLN A 1103 -14.47 -70.88 60.33
CA GLN A 1103 -13.75 -72.00 61.00
C GLN A 1103 -14.53 -72.60 62.17
N ASP A 1104 -15.40 -71.81 62.77
CA ASP A 1104 -16.42 -72.15 63.76
C ASP A 1104 -17.60 -72.94 63.16
N GLY A 1105 -17.95 -72.67 61.90
CA GLY A 1105 -19.13 -73.16 61.20
C GLY A 1105 -20.18 -72.07 60.91
N GLY A 1106 -19.90 -70.79 61.24
CA GLY A 1106 -20.80 -69.67 61.05
C GLY A 1106 -20.99 -69.25 59.59
N PHE A 1107 -22.14 -68.65 59.26
CA PHE A 1107 -22.48 -68.08 57.95
C PHE A 1107 -23.39 -66.85 58.09
N ALA A 1108 -23.42 -65.99 57.06
CA ALA A 1108 -24.39 -64.89 56.91
C ALA A 1108 -24.73 -64.65 55.42
N ILE A 1109 -25.99 -64.32 55.12
CA ILE A 1109 -26.53 -64.01 53.80
C ILE A 1109 -27.44 -62.77 53.95
N ASN A 1110 -27.25 -61.80 53.05
CA ASN A 1110 -28.05 -60.58 52.95
C ASN A 1110 -28.66 -60.48 51.54
N GLY A 1111 -29.75 -59.72 51.40
CA GLY A 1111 -30.50 -59.53 50.16
C GLY A 1111 -31.69 -60.48 49.99
N LEU A 1112 -32.34 -60.93 51.08
CA LEU A 1112 -33.58 -61.72 51.00
C LEU A 1112 -34.82 -60.82 50.80
N GLU A 1113 -35.81 -61.31 50.07
CA GLU A 1113 -37.16 -60.70 49.99
C GLU A 1113 -38.15 -61.45 50.92
N ASP A 1114 -39.32 -60.86 51.18
CA ASP A 1114 -40.39 -61.50 51.97
C ASP A 1114 -40.86 -62.83 51.33
N GLY A 1115 -40.44 -63.96 51.88
CA GLY A 1115 -40.60 -65.26 51.23
C GLY A 1115 -40.30 -66.48 52.10
N THR A 1116 -40.77 -67.66 51.66
CA THR A 1116 -40.45 -68.97 52.24
C THR A 1116 -39.42 -69.66 51.35
N TYR A 1117 -38.32 -70.13 51.92
CA TYR A 1117 -37.11 -70.55 51.21
C TYR A 1117 -36.58 -71.90 51.71
N GLU A 1118 -36.08 -72.75 50.80
CA GLU A 1118 -35.42 -74.01 51.18
C GLU A 1118 -33.91 -73.79 51.39
N VAL A 1119 -33.46 -73.74 52.64
CA VAL A 1119 -32.03 -73.70 52.98
C VAL A 1119 -31.41 -75.08 52.79
N ARG A 1120 -30.29 -75.15 52.07
CA ARG A 1120 -29.55 -76.40 51.84
C ARG A 1120 -28.05 -76.22 52.08
N ILE A 1121 -27.40 -77.33 52.40
CA ILE A 1121 -25.95 -77.41 52.63
C ILE A 1121 -25.36 -78.49 51.71
N VAL A 1122 -24.24 -78.19 51.07
CA VAL A 1122 -23.53 -79.15 50.19
C VAL A 1122 -22.74 -80.16 51.03
N LEU A 1123 -23.44 -81.18 51.54
CA LEU A 1123 -22.89 -82.15 52.50
C LEU A 1123 -22.14 -83.34 51.85
N PRO A 1124 -21.03 -83.81 52.45
CA PRO A 1124 -20.29 -84.98 51.98
C PRO A 1124 -21.06 -86.31 52.21
N PRO A 1125 -20.77 -87.37 51.43
CA PRO A 1125 -21.41 -88.67 51.58
C PRO A 1125 -21.34 -89.23 53.01
N GLY A 1126 -22.47 -89.73 53.51
CA GLY A 1126 -22.61 -90.22 54.89
C GLY A 1126 -22.93 -89.17 55.95
N TYR A 1127 -23.16 -87.90 55.59
CA TYR A 1127 -23.63 -86.84 56.48
C TYR A 1127 -24.90 -86.17 55.94
N ARG A 1128 -25.84 -85.80 56.82
CA ARG A 1128 -27.11 -85.13 56.47
C ARG A 1128 -27.56 -84.19 57.60
N ILE A 1129 -28.47 -83.25 57.31
CA ILE A 1129 -29.12 -82.46 58.38
C ILE A 1129 -29.86 -83.43 59.33
N MET A 1130 -29.74 -83.22 60.64
CA MET A 1130 -30.22 -84.18 61.63
C MET A 1130 -31.74 -84.43 61.50
N GLY A 1131 -32.13 -85.70 61.38
CA GLY A 1131 -33.52 -86.10 61.16
C GLY A 1131 -33.98 -86.06 59.69
N GLY A 1132 -33.17 -85.53 58.77
CA GLY A 1132 -33.40 -85.59 57.32
C GLY A 1132 -33.39 -87.01 56.76
N THR A 1133 -33.78 -87.19 55.50
CA THR A 1133 -33.75 -88.51 54.83
C THR A 1133 -32.34 -88.92 54.41
N ASP A 1134 -31.63 -87.99 53.79
CA ASP A 1134 -30.35 -88.17 53.12
C ASP A 1134 -29.63 -86.81 53.00
N ARG A 1135 -28.44 -86.79 52.39
CA ARG A 1135 -27.57 -85.61 52.30
C ARG A 1135 -28.04 -84.47 51.39
N LYS A 1136 -29.18 -84.60 50.70
CA LYS A 1136 -29.88 -83.49 50.01
C LYS A 1136 -30.98 -82.85 50.89
N SER A 1137 -31.14 -83.27 52.15
CA SER A 1137 -32.07 -82.67 53.12
C SER A 1137 -31.97 -81.14 53.19
N HIS A 1138 -33.11 -80.47 53.18
CA HIS A 1138 -33.25 -79.02 53.41
C HIS A 1138 -33.73 -78.68 54.82
N THR A 1139 -33.77 -77.38 55.13
CA THR A 1139 -34.60 -76.77 56.18
C THR A 1139 -35.37 -75.60 55.56
N GLU A 1140 -36.69 -75.55 55.71
CA GLU A 1140 -37.48 -74.37 55.29
C GLU A 1140 -37.27 -73.21 56.29
N ILE A 1141 -36.99 -72.01 55.78
CA ILE A 1141 -37.07 -70.74 56.53
C ILE A 1141 -38.18 -69.85 55.95
N THR A 1142 -38.55 -68.78 56.65
CA THR A 1142 -39.43 -67.74 56.09
C THR A 1142 -39.00 -66.37 56.60
N PHE A 1143 -38.68 -65.48 55.67
CA PHE A 1143 -38.23 -64.11 55.92
C PHE A 1143 -39.40 -63.14 55.75
N ASP A 1144 -39.46 -62.12 56.62
CA ASP A 1144 -40.48 -61.08 56.66
C ASP A 1144 -39.89 -59.69 56.98
N GLY A 1145 -38.63 -59.48 56.58
CA GLY A 1145 -37.81 -58.31 56.95
C GLY A 1145 -37.15 -58.41 58.33
N THR A 1146 -37.37 -59.48 59.08
CA THR A 1146 -36.71 -59.74 60.38
C THR A 1146 -35.49 -60.67 60.20
N PRO A 1147 -34.29 -60.32 60.71
CA PRO A 1147 -33.13 -61.20 60.75
C PRO A 1147 -33.44 -62.62 61.29
N ILE A 1148 -33.02 -63.64 60.55
CA ILE A 1148 -33.19 -65.06 60.89
C ILE A 1148 -31.87 -65.66 61.38
N GLU A 1149 -31.86 -66.13 62.62
CA GLU A 1149 -30.84 -67.03 63.15
C GLU A 1149 -31.25 -68.50 62.92
N LEU A 1150 -30.39 -69.31 62.30
CA LEU A 1150 -30.60 -70.75 62.11
C LEU A 1150 -29.35 -71.59 62.36
N ASP A 1151 -29.29 -72.22 63.54
CA ASP A 1151 -28.34 -73.30 63.80
C ASP A 1151 -28.79 -74.62 63.15
N ILE A 1152 -27.86 -75.29 62.45
CA ILE A 1152 -28.11 -76.53 61.72
C ILE A 1152 -27.18 -77.64 62.22
N GLU A 1153 -27.74 -78.60 62.98
CA GLU A 1153 -27.01 -79.81 63.39
C GLU A 1153 -26.95 -80.85 62.27
N ILE A 1154 -25.76 -81.39 62.02
CA ILE A 1154 -25.50 -82.46 61.05
C ILE A 1154 -25.32 -83.81 61.77
N GLU A 1155 -25.91 -84.89 61.24
CA GLU A 1155 -25.70 -86.26 61.74
C GLU A 1155 -24.99 -87.15 60.72
N ALA A 1156 -24.25 -88.14 61.21
CA ALA A 1156 -23.65 -89.19 60.40
C ALA A 1156 -24.64 -90.35 60.17
N TYR A 1157 -24.86 -90.74 58.91
CA TYR A 1157 -25.83 -91.77 58.53
C TYR A 1157 -25.24 -92.80 57.56
N SER A 1158 -25.87 -93.97 57.48
CA SER A 1158 -25.53 -94.98 56.47
C SER A 1158 -26.44 -94.84 55.26
N GLU A 1159 -25.88 -94.37 54.14
CA GLU A 1159 -26.49 -94.60 52.83
C GLU A 1159 -26.61 -96.13 52.60
N ILE A 1160 -27.70 -96.54 51.96
CA ILE A 1160 -27.95 -97.91 51.48
C ILE A 1160 -28.24 -97.76 49.98
N GLU A 1161 -27.59 -98.57 49.13
CA GLU A 1161 -27.82 -98.60 47.66
C GLU A 1161 -29.27 -98.98 47.28
#